data_AF-A0A182JXK2-F1
#
_entry.id   AF-A0A182JXK2-F1
#
_cell.length_a   1.000
_cell.length_b   1.000
_cell.length_c   1.000
_cell.angle_alpha   90.00
_cell.angle_beta   90.00
_cell.angle_gamma   90.00
#
_symmetry.space_group_name_H-M   'P 1'
#
loop_
_entity.id
_entity.type
_entity.pdbx_description
1 polymer ?
#
loop_
_entity_poly.entity_id
_entity_poly.type
_entity_poly.pdbx_seq_one_letter_code
_entity_poly.pdbx_strand_id
1 'polypeptide(L)'
;SVDSPPDPSNSCSETTIVPAPERDGGKTESSEDTLMEEKPVEPSSETIHTGTVPVQDSVDELESVVLIEAPIVDAGESPVEVPSETPAESTAVKASTEIDSEIKTVDSAANEAVDETSAAVEEEISKEVLEKNTVRTNDAQDQISTMDPVTPASVAQAMDVEELAAPVPVAVVSIQEQIAEEQKLETEAVENITNNSSLSMLCQYSGSSDSEAEDTDASNVVGETKACSSSSSSSDDSDVEIAKETAPISAGGYRMQDDPILVSDAETMDTNAASSEDEEDEPIQGPIRTAGEILPHELPPIEELTITVPEEECKPMGHIESIVAQIVLVQSVEGVELLNIDTVLFLDRGKRALGKIFDVIGQVNRPIYCVLFNSNQEILTKNITTGMEVFCAPRTEYTSFIILSELMRTKETYSRASKMSSELKVLSPNVHYTDEHIEVDYQYQTTTVVSSGPSGYTVKPETTELNIRTGRNVPRMGLMLVGWGGNNGSTLTAALEANKHKLEWRTRQGIQQANWYGSITQSSTVLLGSDATGQDVYIPMNQLVPMVDPNDIVVDGWDISSLNIGEAMKRAQVLEVGLQDQVYKRLAQLRPRPSIYDPDFIAANQADRADNTIKGTRQEQYQQIVQDIREFKQQSGVDKVVILWTANTERFAEVKEGVNTTMADLERSLKQNHSEISPSTIFAMAAIAENCIYINGSPQNTFVPGVIEMAEHYGAFIAGDDFKSGQTKLKSVLVDFLVSAGIKPVSIVSYNHLGNNDGKNLSAPQQFRSKEISKSNVVDDMVASNHILYDANEHPDHCVVIKYVPYVGDSKRAMDEYTSQIMLGGHNTLVIHNTCEDSLLATPLILDLAILGELCSRIQVRRKEPAGGEFLPFRSVLSLLSYLCKAPLVPQGTPVVNSLFRQRTAIENILRACVGLPPLSHMTLEHRFELPIGESQSDAQHVAKKARVNGTAASFANGTTEKCNGVHNGDAHPSEEVASR
;
A
#
# COMPACT_ATOMS: atom_id res chain seq x y z
N SER A 1 -46.43 -70.84 -7.61
CA SER A 1 -45.96 -71.56 -8.82
C SER A 1 -45.19 -70.61 -9.71
N VAL A 2 -43.87 -70.66 -9.78
CA VAL A 2 -42.94 -71.62 -9.12
C VAL A 2 -41.79 -70.77 -8.57
N ASP A 3 -41.81 -70.49 -7.26
CA ASP A 3 -41.07 -71.20 -6.19
C ASP A 3 -39.57 -70.81 -6.11
N SER A 4 -39.18 -70.37 -4.90
CA SER A 4 -37.85 -69.91 -4.45
C SER A 4 -36.95 -71.13 -4.08
N PRO A 5 -35.88 -71.08 -3.24
CA PRO A 5 -35.19 -70.02 -2.45
C PRO A 5 -33.64 -70.07 -2.69
N PRO A 6 -32.68 -69.73 -1.79
CA PRO A 6 -32.75 -69.09 -0.45
C PRO A 6 -31.70 -67.98 -0.10
N ASP A 7 -32.11 -67.06 0.79
CA ASP A 7 -31.46 -66.63 2.07
C ASP A 7 -30.03 -66.01 2.17
N PRO A 8 -29.70 -65.28 3.27
CA PRO A 8 -30.56 -64.41 4.09
C PRO A 8 -29.91 -63.13 4.67
N SER A 9 -30.74 -62.12 4.96
CA SER A 9 -30.68 -61.21 6.15
C SER A 9 -29.48 -60.21 6.30
N ASN A 10 -29.64 -58.99 6.87
CA ASN A 10 -30.85 -58.31 7.33
C ASN A 10 -30.74 -56.77 7.38
N SER A 11 -31.87 -56.08 7.16
CA SER A 11 -32.38 -54.84 7.79
C SER A 11 -31.47 -53.63 8.13
N CYS A 12 -31.88 -52.36 7.94
CA CYS A 12 -33.07 -51.78 7.30
C CYS A 12 -32.93 -50.24 7.17
N SER A 13 -33.56 -49.63 6.15
CA SER A 13 -33.75 -48.17 6.03
C SER A 13 -34.94 -47.85 5.10
N GLU A 14 -35.72 -46.81 5.45
CA GLU A 14 -36.63 -45.99 4.60
C GLU A 14 -37.73 -46.65 3.73
N THR A 15 -38.88 -45.97 3.62
CA THR A 15 -39.52 -45.65 2.31
C THR A 15 -40.60 -44.56 2.44
N THR A 16 -41.12 -44.08 1.30
CA THR A 16 -41.76 -42.76 1.11
C THR A 16 -42.96 -42.84 0.14
N ILE A 17 -43.68 -41.72 -0.08
CA ILE A 17 -44.59 -41.39 -1.22
C ILE A 17 -46.12 -41.54 -0.98
N VAL A 18 -46.88 -40.75 -1.74
CA VAL A 18 -48.30 -40.31 -1.59
C VAL A 18 -49.14 -40.73 -2.83
N PRO A 19 -50.46 -40.97 -2.70
CA PRO A 19 -51.43 -40.25 -3.55
C PRO A 19 -52.77 -39.84 -2.85
N ALA A 20 -53.55 -38.94 -3.48
CA ALA A 20 -54.87 -38.43 -3.05
C ALA A 20 -56.05 -39.25 -3.69
N PRO A 21 -57.38 -38.91 -3.61
CA PRO A 21 -58.01 -37.60 -3.92
C PRO A 21 -59.37 -37.21 -3.21
N GLU A 22 -59.96 -36.09 -3.68
CA GLU A 22 -61.40 -35.67 -3.72
C GLU A 22 -62.13 -34.86 -2.59
N ARG A 23 -62.51 -33.62 -3.00
CA ARG A 23 -63.82 -32.91 -2.90
C ARG A 23 -64.26 -32.04 -1.70
N ASP A 24 -64.96 -30.96 -2.10
CA ASP A 24 -65.85 -29.99 -1.41
C ASP A 24 -65.37 -29.29 -0.12
N GLY A 25 -65.73 -28.02 0.15
CA GLY A 25 -66.45 -27.04 -0.68
C GLY A 25 -67.12 -25.94 0.17
N GLY A 26 -66.99 -24.66 -0.21
CA GLY A 26 -67.70 -23.55 0.47
C GLY A 26 -67.10 -22.16 0.22
N LYS A 27 -67.96 -21.17 -0.10
CA LYS A 27 -67.65 -19.73 -0.14
C LYS A 27 -68.49 -19.00 0.91
N THR A 28 -67.99 -17.89 1.45
CA THR A 28 -68.73 -16.62 1.64
C THR A 28 -67.78 -15.47 1.99
N GLU A 29 -68.17 -14.23 1.66
CA GLU A 29 -67.43 -12.97 1.87
C GLU A 29 -68.21 -12.04 2.83
N SER A 30 -67.70 -10.81 3.07
CA SER A 30 -68.41 -9.61 3.62
C SER A 30 -68.85 -9.65 5.11
N SER A 31 -68.94 -8.53 5.86
CA SER A 31 -68.45 -7.13 5.67
C SER A 31 -68.61 -6.29 6.96
N GLU A 32 -67.71 -5.31 7.15
CA GLU A 32 -67.87 -3.93 7.67
C GLU A 32 -68.68 -3.56 8.95
N ASP A 33 -68.11 -2.57 9.67
CA ASP A 33 -68.69 -1.49 10.50
C ASP A 33 -69.65 -1.72 11.69
N THR A 34 -69.35 -1.03 12.81
CA THR A 34 -70.14 0.12 13.35
C THR A 34 -69.28 0.93 14.37
N LEU A 35 -69.57 2.23 14.51
CA LEU A 35 -68.86 3.24 15.33
C LEU A 35 -69.52 3.54 16.72
N MET A 36 -68.88 4.48 17.44
CA MET A 36 -69.36 5.33 18.55
C MET A 36 -69.19 4.84 20.00
N GLU A 37 -69.11 5.70 21.04
CA GLU A 37 -68.33 6.94 21.32
C GLU A 37 -68.53 7.29 22.85
N GLU A 38 -67.85 8.35 23.32
CA GLU A 38 -68.10 9.14 24.54
C GLU A 38 -67.53 8.69 25.91
N LYS A 39 -67.08 9.72 26.64
CA LYS A 39 -66.62 9.77 28.06
C LYS A 39 -67.68 10.60 28.83
N PRO A 40 -67.41 11.26 29.99
CA PRO A 40 -66.42 11.05 31.06
C PRO A 40 -67.09 10.95 32.45
N VAL A 41 -66.29 10.97 33.54
CA VAL A 41 -66.37 11.95 34.65
C VAL A 41 -65.38 11.57 35.77
N GLU A 42 -64.64 12.56 36.25
CA GLU A 42 -63.79 12.55 37.46
C GLU A 42 -64.49 13.40 38.53
N PRO A 43 -64.24 13.25 39.86
CA PRO A 43 -63.09 13.98 40.43
C PRO A 43 -62.48 13.47 41.78
N SER A 44 -61.26 13.97 42.05
CA SER A 44 -60.76 14.51 43.35
C SER A 44 -60.56 13.64 44.61
N SER A 45 -59.38 13.89 45.25
CA SER A 45 -59.11 13.94 46.71
C SER A 45 -59.09 12.63 47.52
N GLU A 46 -58.30 12.45 48.59
CA GLU A 46 -57.12 13.22 49.07
C GLU A 46 -56.17 12.34 49.91
N THR A 47 -54.96 12.88 50.12
CA THR A 47 -53.80 12.43 50.91
C THR A 47 -54.10 12.16 52.41
N ILE A 48 -53.24 11.38 53.13
CA ILE A 48 -52.68 11.62 54.52
C ILE A 48 -52.53 10.39 55.48
N HIS A 49 -51.29 10.24 56.01
CA HIS A 49 -50.81 9.70 57.31
C HIS A 49 -50.73 8.19 57.73
N THR A 50 -49.47 7.82 58.06
CA THR A 50 -48.93 7.14 59.28
C THR A 50 -49.47 5.81 59.83
N GLY A 51 -48.55 4.91 60.22
CA GLY A 51 -48.82 3.85 61.20
C GLY A 51 -47.66 2.83 61.40
N THR A 52 -46.86 2.98 62.47
CA THR A 52 -45.91 1.97 62.98
C THR A 52 -46.66 0.68 63.43
N VAL A 53 -46.25 -0.55 63.07
CA VAL A 53 -45.12 -1.35 63.61
C VAL A 53 -45.18 -1.48 65.16
N PRO A 54 -45.01 -2.66 65.83
CA PRO A 54 -44.52 -3.98 65.38
C PRO A 54 -45.37 -5.22 65.88
N VAL A 55 -44.74 -6.42 65.88
CA VAL A 55 -44.98 -7.63 66.73
C VAL A 55 -46.00 -8.68 66.24
N GLN A 56 -45.81 -10.02 66.38
CA GLN A 56 -44.63 -10.93 66.41
C GLN A 56 -45.14 -12.39 66.57
N ASP A 57 -44.58 -13.37 65.84
CA ASP A 57 -44.41 -14.80 66.20
C ASP A 57 -43.65 -15.51 65.04
N SER A 58 -42.62 -16.35 65.18
CA SER A 58 -42.15 -17.31 66.22
C SER A 58 -42.82 -18.70 66.15
N VAL A 59 -42.13 -19.86 66.22
CA VAL A 59 -40.73 -20.21 66.61
C VAL A 59 -40.16 -21.46 65.84
N ASP A 60 -38.90 -21.85 66.15
CA ASP A 60 -38.22 -23.17 65.97
C ASP A 60 -37.80 -23.62 64.54
N GLU A 61 -36.68 -24.32 64.26
CA GLU A 61 -35.42 -24.76 64.97
C GLU A 61 -34.21 -24.54 63.99
N LEU A 62 -32.90 -24.40 64.32
CA LEU A 62 -31.88 -25.21 65.04
C LEU A 62 -31.48 -26.54 64.32
N GLU A 63 -30.22 -27.03 64.24
CA GLU A 63 -28.80 -26.61 64.54
C GLU A 63 -27.86 -27.67 63.85
N SER A 64 -26.50 -27.68 63.77
CA SER A 64 -25.32 -26.78 63.89
C SER A 64 -24.04 -27.63 63.60
N VAL A 65 -22.73 -27.25 63.62
CA VAL A 65 -21.90 -26.04 63.86
C VAL A 65 -20.62 -26.11 62.94
N VAL A 66 -19.49 -25.46 63.31
CA VAL A 66 -18.08 -25.59 62.80
C VAL A 66 -17.72 -24.69 61.59
N LEU A 67 -16.69 -23.81 61.54
CA LEU A 67 -15.35 -23.59 62.19
C LEU A 67 -14.17 -24.27 61.42
N ILE A 68 -12.88 -23.90 61.51
CA ILE A 68 -12.04 -23.05 62.40
C ILE A 68 -10.76 -22.64 61.57
N GLU A 69 -9.92 -21.60 61.78
CA GLU A 69 -9.95 -20.24 62.37
C GLU A 69 -8.66 -19.47 61.91
N ALA A 70 -8.68 -18.13 61.76
CA ALA A 70 -7.48 -17.26 61.69
C ALA A 70 -7.83 -15.79 62.04
N PRO A 71 -6.94 -14.97 62.67
CA PRO A 71 -7.41 -14.04 63.72
C PRO A 71 -7.31 -12.52 63.47
N ILE A 72 -7.99 -11.81 64.38
CA ILE A 72 -8.26 -10.36 64.48
C ILE A 72 -7.30 -9.67 65.48
N VAL A 73 -7.05 -8.36 65.33
CA VAL A 73 -7.00 -7.39 66.46
C VAL A 73 -7.62 -6.04 66.01
N ASP A 74 -8.21 -5.29 66.94
CA ASP A 74 -9.18 -4.19 66.71
C ASP A 74 -8.99 -3.01 67.73
N ALA A 75 -9.86 -1.98 67.63
CA ALA A 75 -9.99 -0.71 68.39
C ALA A 75 -9.18 0.49 67.82
N GLY A 76 -9.70 1.71 67.72
CA GLY A 76 -11.01 2.34 68.05
C GLY A 76 -10.87 3.88 67.85
N GLU A 77 -11.89 4.75 67.79
CA GLU A 77 -13.35 4.68 67.99
C GLU A 77 -14.07 5.61 66.97
N SER A 78 -15.40 5.48 66.83
CA SER A 78 -16.32 6.40 66.10
C SER A 78 -16.89 7.51 67.05
N PRO A 79 -17.77 8.50 66.68
CA PRO A 79 -18.60 8.61 65.46
C PRO A 79 -18.97 10.04 64.91
N VAL A 80 -19.80 10.05 63.83
CA VAL A 80 -20.93 11.00 63.52
C VAL A 80 -20.71 12.46 63.01
N GLU A 81 -21.22 12.65 61.77
CA GLU A 81 -21.98 13.77 61.14
C GLU A 81 -21.50 15.26 60.99
N VAL A 82 -21.71 15.74 59.75
CA VAL A 82 -22.08 17.08 59.20
C VAL A 82 -22.78 18.06 60.19
N PRO A 83 -22.75 19.42 60.03
CA PRO A 83 -22.62 20.17 58.76
C PRO A 83 -21.89 21.55 58.71
N SER A 84 -21.85 22.13 57.51
CA SER A 84 -21.98 23.57 57.13
C SER A 84 -21.08 24.69 57.70
N GLU A 85 -20.53 25.46 56.73
CA GLU A 85 -20.25 26.91 56.74
C GLU A 85 -19.06 27.54 57.51
N THR A 86 -18.49 28.55 56.84
CA THR A 86 -17.46 29.56 57.22
C THR A 86 -17.92 30.50 58.35
N PRO A 87 -17.06 31.29 59.07
CA PRO A 87 -15.92 32.06 58.48
C PRO A 87 -14.73 32.47 59.40
N ALA A 88 -13.83 33.30 58.82
CA ALA A 88 -13.04 34.37 59.48
C ALA A 88 -11.86 33.97 60.43
N GLU A 89 -10.83 34.79 60.71
CA GLU A 89 -10.47 36.13 60.20
C GLU A 89 -8.97 36.49 60.38
N SER A 90 -8.38 37.21 59.40
CA SER A 90 -7.27 38.17 59.59
C SER A 90 -5.89 37.62 60.04
N THR A 91 -4.76 38.36 60.02
CA THR A 91 -4.37 39.72 59.59
C THR A 91 -2.90 39.62 59.11
N ALA A 92 -2.28 40.51 58.30
CA ALA A 92 -2.68 41.55 57.34
C ALA A 92 -1.36 42.09 56.69
N VAL A 93 -1.41 43.25 56.00
CA VAL A 93 -0.25 44.05 55.49
C VAL A 93 0.47 43.44 54.28
N LYS A 94 0.63 44.11 53.13
CA LYS A 94 0.10 45.42 52.63
C LYS A 94 0.01 45.35 51.09
N ALA A 95 -0.96 46.04 50.47
CA ALA A 95 -0.85 47.37 49.82
C ALA A 95 0.32 47.53 48.82
N SER A 96 0.08 47.96 47.58
CA SER A 96 -0.85 49.05 47.21
C SER A 96 -1.70 48.80 45.94
N THR A 97 -3.04 48.90 46.07
CA THR A 97 -3.99 49.87 45.41
C THR A 97 -3.73 50.31 43.95
N GLU A 98 -4.69 50.61 43.04
CA GLU A 98 -6.17 50.88 43.01
C GLU A 98 -6.53 51.25 41.53
N ILE A 99 -7.73 51.28 40.90
CA ILE A 99 -9.17 50.88 41.03
C ILE A 99 -9.80 50.93 39.59
N ASP A 100 -11.00 50.45 39.17
CA ASP A 100 -12.09 49.59 39.70
C ASP A 100 -13.05 49.08 38.56
N SER A 101 -14.00 48.17 38.90
CA SER A 101 -15.46 48.03 38.53
C SER A 101 -16.14 48.55 37.22
N GLU A 102 -17.33 48.10 36.75
CA GLU A 102 -18.18 46.88 36.95
C GLU A 102 -19.38 46.76 35.93
N ILE A 103 -19.64 45.54 35.40
CA ILE A 103 -20.91 44.73 35.37
C ILE A 103 -22.23 45.12 34.58
N LYS A 104 -22.97 44.05 34.17
CA LYS A 104 -24.41 43.87 33.72
C LYS A 104 -24.78 44.17 32.24
N THR A 105 -25.12 43.21 31.37
CA THR A 105 -26.36 42.36 31.24
C THR A 105 -27.68 43.16 31.29
N VAL A 106 -28.72 42.94 30.46
CA VAL A 106 -29.19 41.74 29.71
C VAL A 106 -29.97 42.14 28.42
N ASP A 107 -30.30 41.14 27.59
CA ASP A 107 -31.58 40.95 26.85
C ASP A 107 -31.84 41.40 25.37
N SER A 108 -32.34 40.39 24.63
CA SER A 108 -33.42 40.34 23.62
C SER A 108 -33.43 41.17 22.30
N ALA A 109 -33.28 40.42 21.20
CA ALA A 109 -34.30 40.21 20.14
C ALA A 109 -34.62 41.26 19.04
N ALA A 110 -34.37 40.80 17.80
CA ALA A 110 -35.25 40.83 16.61
C ALA A 110 -35.49 42.11 15.78
N ASN A 111 -35.33 41.93 14.46
CA ASN A 111 -35.84 42.70 13.31
C ASN A 111 -35.37 44.17 13.20
N GLU A 112 -35.19 44.75 12.00
CA GLU A 112 -35.87 44.49 10.72
C GLU A 112 -34.93 44.74 9.52
N ALA A 113 -35.34 44.38 8.29
CA ALA A 113 -34.65 44.79 7.05
C ALA A 113 -35.04 46.25 6.66
N VAL A 114 -34.50 46.89 5.61
CA VAL A 114 -34.93 46.75 4.21
C VAL A 114 -34.14 47.78 3.35
N ASP A 115 -33.64 47.37 2.17
CA ASP A 115 -33.28 48.14 0.95
C ASP A 115 -32.34 49.40 1.05
N GLU A 116 -31.75 49.95 -0.03
CA GLU A 116 -31.78 49.62 -1.47
C GLU A 116 -30.41 49.87 -2.16
N THR A 117 -30.25 49.42 -3.40
CA THR A 117 -29.03 49.57 -4.25
C THR A 117 -28.98 50.89 -5.05
N SER A 118 -27.79 51.33 -5.52
CA SER A 118 -27.54 51.65 -6.96
C SER A 118 -26.19 52.35 -7.26
N ALA A 119 -25.69 52.13 -8.50
CA ALA A 119 -24.77 52.94 -9.34
C ALA A 119 -23.34 53.29 -8.80
N ALA A 120 -22.22 53.34 -9.56
CA ALA A 120 -21.92 53.62 -10.99
C ALA A 120 -22.06 55.12 -11.40
N VAL A 121 -21.20 55.75 -12.22
CA VAL A 121 -19.92 55.41 -12.89
C VAL A 121 -19.24 56.76 -13.31
N GLU A 122 -18.02 56.76 -13.88
CA GLU A 122 -17.34 57.95 -14.52
C GLU A 122 -17.00 59.14 -13.57
N GLU A 123 -16.20 60.15 -13.94
CA GLU A 123 -14.90 60.27 -14.64
C GLU A 123 -14.37 61.71 -14.38
N GLU A 124 -13.05 61.97 -14.35
CA GLU A 124 -12.39 63.04 -15.14
C GLU A 124 -10.87 63.17 -14.89
N ILE A 125 -10.17 63.86 -15.80
CA ILE A 125 -8.70 63.96 -15.88
C ILE A 125 -8.26 65.43 -16.03
N SER A 126 -7.33 65.92 -15.20
CA SER A 126 -6.39 67.06 -15.47
C SER A 126 -5.52 67.42 -14.27
N LYS A 127 -4.30 68.01 -14.37
CA LYS A 127 -3.25 68.05 -15.42
C LYS A 127 -2.00 68.78 -14.86
N GLU A 128 -0.97 68.94 -15.70
CA GLU A 128 0.19 69.88 -15.58
C GLU A 128 1.38 69.42 -14.67
N VAL A 129 2.62 69.18 -15.18
CA VAL A 129 3.65 70.04 -15.85
C VAL A 129 4.63 70.63 -14.80
N LEU A 130 5.98 70.62 -14.87
CA LEU A 130 7.08 70.35 -15.85
C LEU A 130 8.34 69.95 -14.98
N GLU A 131 9.53 69.41 -15.35
CA GLU A 131 10.26 68.91 -16.55
C GLU A 131 11.64 68.28 -16.08
N LYS A 132 12.69 67.84 -16.82
CA LYS A 132 13.11 67.67 -18.25
C LYS A 132 14.32 66.68 -18.35
N ASN A 133 14.73 66.32 -19.59
CA ASN A 133 16.10 65.98 -20.07
C ASN A 133 16.77 64.65 -19.62
N THR A 134 17.35 63.82 -20.51
CA THR A 134 17.41 63.81 -21.99
C THR A 134 17.52 62.37 -22.53
N VAL A 135 16.90 62.10 -23.69
CA VAL A 135 16.83 60.78 -24.39
C VAL A 135 17.47 60.87 -25.79
N ARG A 136 17.89 59.72 -26.38
CA ARG A 136 18.01 59.37 -27.83
C ARG A 136 18.72 57.99 -27.96
N THR A 137 18.49 57.06 -28.92
CA THR A 137 17.58 56.85 -30.09
C THR A 137 17.74 55.37 -30.55
N ASN A 138 16.91 54.69 -31.36
CA ASN A 138 15.68 54.99 -32.12
C ASN A 138 14.83 53.70 -32.24
N ASP A 139 13.55 53.82 -32.62
CA ASP A 139 12.62 52.70 -32.85
C ASP A 139 12.68 52.06 -34.26
N ALA A 140 12.31 50.77 -34.30
CA ALA A 140 11.38 50.04 -35.19
C ALA A 140 11.36 50.09 -36.76
N GLN A 141 10.89 48.93 -37.28
CA GLN A 141 9.95 48.70 -38.41
C GLN A 141 10.40 48.19 -39.81
N ASP A 142 9.62 47.17 -40.24
CA ASP A 142 9.21 46.69 -41.57
C ASP A 142 10.17 45.99 -42.56
N GLN A 143 9.54 45.20 -43.46
CA GLN A 143 10.10 44.20 -44.38
C GLN A 143 10.15 44.71 -45.83
N ILE A 144 10.98 44.09 -46.70
CA ILE A 144 10.72 43.72 -48.12
C ILE A 144 11.97 42.99 -48.71
N SER A 145 11.90 42.43 -49.93
CA SER A 145 12.62 41.22 -50.39
C SER A 145 13.79 41.40 -51.40
N THR A 146 14.38 40.25 -51.76
CA THR A 146 15.01 39.86 -53.07
C THR A 146 16.41 40.38 -53.47
N MET A 147 17.35 39.42 -53.68
CA MET A 147 18.23 39.14 -54.86
C MET A 147 18.97 40.31 -55.58
N ASP A 148 20.17 40.19 -56.20
CA ASP A 148 21.02 39.07 -56.73
C ASP A 148 22.42 39.64 -57.18
N PRO A 149 23.27 39.07 -58.08
CA PRO A 149 23.93 37.74 -58.18
C PRO A 149 25.49 37.81 -58.47
N VAL A 150 26.09 36.69 -58.96
CA VAL A 150 27.30 36.52 -59.84
C VAL A 150 28.65 36.01 -59.25
N THR A 151 29.26 35.10 -60.03
CA THR A 151 30.49 34.26 -59.92
C THR A 151 31.71 34.91 -60.64
N PRO A 152 32.78 34.26 -61.24
CA PRO A 152 33.28 32.86 -61.29
C PRO A 152 34.85 32.68 -61.25
N ALA A 153 35.31 31.43 -61.56
CA ALA A 153 36.63 30.96 -62.11
C ALA A 153 37.38 29.93 -61.19
N SER A 154 37.44 28.63 -61.49
CA SER A 154 38.17 27.87 -62.55
C SER A 154 39.67 27.65 -62.23
N VAL A 155 40.34 26.53 -62.60
CA VAL A 155 40.59 25.95 -63.94
C VAL A 155 40.75 24.40 -63.88
N ALA A 156 40.48 23.70 -64.99
CA ALA A 156 40.89 22.31 -65.25
C ALA A 156 41.37 22.10 -66.70
N GLN A 157 42.24 21.11 -66.95
CA GLN A 157 42.71 20.60 -68.26
C GLN A 157 43.29 19.16 -68.09
N ALA A 158 43.24 18.21 -69.04
CA ALA A 158 42.49 18.08 -70.31
C ALA A 158 42.67 16.68 -70.96
N MET A 159 41.64 16.18 -71.70
CA MET A 159 41.71 15.42 -72.99
C MET A 159 42.38 14.00 -73.02
N ASP A 160 42.08 13.00 -73.89
CA ASP A 160 41.15 12.74 -75.04
C ASP A 160 41.12 11.19 -75.34
N VAL A 161 40.28 10.54 -76.20
CA VAL A 161 38.87 10.67 -76.66
C VAL A 161 38.49 9.48 -77.61
N GLU A 162 37.20 9.12 -77.79
CA GLU A 162 36.56 8.30 -78.91
C GLU A 162 36.96 6.81 -79.17
N GLU A 163 36.15 5.90 -79.78
CA GLU A 163 34.69 5.74 -80.00
C GLU A 163 34.29 4.26 -80.40
N LEU A 164 32.97 3.95 -80.42
CA LEU A 164 32.21 2.94 -81.22
C LEU A 164 32.38 1.38 -81.08
N ALA A 165 31.33 0.79 -80.45
CA ALA A 165 30.36 -0.18 -81.02
C ALA A 165 30.52 -1.74 -80.99
N ALA A 166 29.42 -2.38 -80.51
CA ALA A 166 28.91 -3.72 -80.84
C ALA A 166 29.52 -4.97 -80.08
N PRO A 167 28.90 -6.18 -80.10
CA PRO A 167 27.98 -6.56 -79.00
C PRO A 167 28.01 -8.03 -78.48
N VAL A 168 27.75 -8.24 -77.16
CA VAL A 168 27.21 -9.49 -76.51
C VAL A 168 28.14 -10.74 -76.51
N PRO A 169 28.08 -11.70 -75.55
CA PRO A 169 27.68 -11.71 -74.11
C PRO A 169 28.85 -12.14 -73.16
N VAL A 170 28.60 -12.30 -71.85
CA VAL A 170 28.79 -13.55 -71.05
C VAL A 170 28.68 -13.31 -69.54
N ALA A 171 27.91 -14.17 -68.86
CA ALA A 171 27.91 -14.50 -67.43
C ALA A 171 28.24 -13.39 -66.39
N VAL A 172 27.20 -12.71 -65.92
CA VAL A 172 27.12 -12.17 -64.55
C VAL A 172 26.16 -13.09 -63.78
N VAL A 173 26.56 -13.58 -62.61
CA VAL A 173 25.68 -14.35 -61.70
C VAL A 173 24.92 -13.36 -60.83
N SER A 174 23.61 -13.55 -60.66
CA SER A 174 22.81 -12.62 -59.83
C SER A 174 23.01 -12.90 -58.34
N ILE A 175 23.10 -11.82 -57.56
CA ILE A 175 23.15 -11.85 -56.09
C ILE A 175 21.92 -12.59 -55.50
N GLN A 176 20.80 -12.60 -56.23
CA GLN A 176 19.58 -13.31 -55.85
C GLN A 176 19.72 -14.84 -55.84
N GLU A 177 20.61 -15.44 -56.63
CA GLU A 177 20.87 -16.88 -56.58
C GLU A 177 21.69 -17.26 -55.33
N GLN A 178 22.59 -16.37 -54.89
CA GLN A 178 23.37 -16.59 -53.66
C GLN A 178 22.51 -16.51 -52.40
N ILE A 179 21.62 -15.50 -52.33
CA ILE A 179 20.64 -15.35 -51.24
C ILE A 179 19.72 -16.59 -51.17
N ALA A 180 19.35 -17.19 -52.31
CA ALA A 180 18.52 -18.39 -52.36
C ALA A 180 19.24 -19.67 -51.88
N GLU A 181 20.55 -19.80 -52.09
CA GLU A 181 21.34 -20.89 -51.46
C GLU A 181 21.53 -20.65 -49.95
N GLU A 182 21.74 -19.41 -49.53
CA GLU A 182 21.98 -19.03 -48.13
C GLU A 182 20.72 -19.23 -47.26
N GLN A 183 19.56 -18.73 -47.70
CA GLN A 183 18.27 -18.99 -47.05
C GLN A 183 17.89 -20.48 -46.99
N LYS A 184 18.36 -21.27 -47.95
CA LYS A 184 18.16 -22.72 -47.96
C LYS A 184 19.07 -23.42 -46.93
N LEU A 185 20.31 -22.97 -46.77
CA LEU A 185 21.18 -23.42 -45.68
C LEU A 185 20.59 -23.07 -44.31
N GLU A 186 20.02 -21.87 -44.15
CA GLU A 186 19.37 -21.46 -42.89
C GLU A 186 18.14 -22.30 -42.57
N THR A 187 17.28 -22.59 -43.55
CA THR A 187 16.10 -23.45 -43.32
C THR A 187 16.48 -24.90 -43.02
N GLU A 188 17.47 -25.48 -43.72
CA GLU A 188 18.02 -26.80 -43.39
C GLU A 188 18.70 -26.80 -41.99
N ALA A 189 19.29 -25.69 -41.54
CA ALA A 189 19.81 -25.55 -40.17
C ALA A 189 18.68 -25.49 -39.12
N VAL A 190 17.59 -24.77 -39.37
CA VAL A 190 16.45 -24.65 -38.46
C VAL A 190 15.68 -25.98 -38.29
N GLU A 191 15.54 -26.79 -39.35
CA GLU A 191 14.99 -28.15 -39.23
C GLU A 191 15.90 -29.09 -38.41
N ASN A 192 17.23 -28.91 -38.47
CA ASN A 192 18.16 -29.69 -37.64
C ASN A 192 18.19 -29.25 -36.17
N ILE A 193 17.95 -27.97 -35.89
CA ILE A 193 17.85 -27.43 -34.51
C ILE A 193 16.55 -27.89 -33.84
N THR A 194 15.41 -27.84 -34.54
CA THR A 194 14.09 -28.18 -33.98
C THR A 194 13.93 -29.65 -33.60
N ASN A 195 14.76 -30.56 -34.13
CA ASN A 195 14.74 -31.98 -33.80
C ASN A 195 15.51 -32.39 -32.53
N ASN A 196 16.22 -31.46 -31.87
CA ASN A 196 16.90 -31.74 -30.59
C ASN A 196 16.10 -31.18 -29.39
N SER A 197 15.64 -32.08 -28.52
CA SER A 197 14.53 -31.81 -27.60
C SER A 197 14.92 -31.06 -26.31
N SER A 198 15.20 -29.75 -26.39
CA SER A 198 15.34 -28.88 -25.22
C SER A 198 14.81 -27.44 -25.36
N LEU A 199 14.42 -26.98 -26.55
CA LEU A 199 13.94 -25.60 -26.79
C LEU A 199 12.48 -25.47 -27.26
N SER A 200 11.79 -26.57 -27.54
CA SER A 200 10.44 -26.56 -28.17
C SER A 200 9.31 -25.92 -27.33
N MET A 201 9.53 -25.60 -26.05
CA MET A 201 8.53 -24.89 -25.23
C MET A 201 8.54 -23.37 -25.36
N LEU A 202 9.52 -22.74 -26.03
CA LEU A 202 9.50 -21.28 -26.25
C LEU A 202 8.64 -20.86 -27.46
N CYS A 203 8.46 -21.71 -28.47
CA CYS A 203 7.77 -21.36 -29.72
C CYS A 203 6.23 -21.36 -29.64
N GLN A 204 5.61 -21.53 -28.48
CA GLN A 204 4.14 -21.55 -28.34
C GLN A 204 3.52 -20.23 -27.85
N TYR A 205 4.30 -19.13 -27.78
CA TYR A 205 3.82 -17.85 -27.24
C TYR A 205 4.11 -16.60 -28.11
N SER A 206 4.33 -16.77 -29.42
CA SER A 206 4.49 -15.66 -30.38
C SER A 206 3.83 -15.96 -31.73
N GLY A 207 2.64 -15.37 -31.97
CA GLY A 207 1.97 -15.33 -33.29
C GLY A 207 0.64 -16.08 -33.38
N SER A 208 -0.48 -15.36 -33.25
CA SER A 208 -1.83 -15.85 -33.65
C SER A 208 -2.85 -14.69 -33.71
N SER A 209 -2.84 -13.93 -34.81
CA SER A 209 -3.91 -13.06 -35.33
C SER A 209 -3.44 -12.56 -36.70
N ASP A 210 -4.20 -12.58 -37.81
CA ASP A 210 -5.55 -13.11 -38.06
C ASP A 210 -5.78 -13.37 -39.58
N SER A 211 -6.95 -13.91 -39.94
CA SER A 211 -7.65 -13.91 -41.27
C SER A 211 -7.39 -14.99 -42.35
N GLU A 212 -8.48 -15.69 -42.73
CA GLU A 212 -9.08 -15.90 -44.08
C GLU A 212 -8.18 -15.95 -45.36
N ALA A 213 -8.40 -16.80 -46.40
CA ALA A 213 -9.33 -17.93 -46.64
C ALA A 213 -8.97 -18.73 -47.95
N GLU A 214 -9.76 -19.79 -48.23
CA GLU A 214 -9.98 -20.57 -49.49
C GLU A 214 -8.96 -21.64 -50.01
N ASP A 215 -9.41 -22.91 -49.89
CA ASP A 215 -9.40 -24.07 -50.83
C ASP A 215 -8.33 -24.29 -51.92
N THR A 216 -7.75 -25.52 -51.96
CA THR A 216 -8.12 -26.56 -52.98
C THR A 216 -7.50 -27.96 -52.79
N ASP A 217 -8.32 -28.99 -53.06
CA ASP A 217 -8.08 -30.36 -53.57
C ASP A 217 -7.01 -31.37 -53.05
N ALA A 218 -7.55 -32.42 -52.39
CA ALA A 218 -7.61 -33.82 -52.87
C ALA A 218 -6.50 -34.89 -52.67
N SER A 219 -6.87 -35.87 -51.81
CA SER A 219 -6.92 -37.34 -52.08
C SER A 219 -5.77 -38.31 -51.70
N ASN A 220 -6.03 -39.18 -50.70
CA ASN A 220 -6.21 -40.66 -50.81
C ASN A 220 -6.44 -41.26 -49.38
N VAL A 221 -7.57 -41.92 -49.03
CA VAL A 221 -8.00 -43.33 -49.31
C VAL A 221 -7.24 -44.36 -48.41
N VAL A 222 -7.83 -45.25 -47.57
CA VAL A 222 -9.11 -46.04 -47.58
C VAL A 222 -9.73 -46.28 -46.17
N GLY A 223 -11.08 -46.30 -46.05
CA GLY A 223 -11.91 -47.28 -45.26
C GLY A 223 -11.94 -47.26 -43.70
N GLU A 224 -12.98 -47.74 -43.00
CA GLU A 224 -14.35 -48.21 -43.36
C GLU A 224 -15.32 -48.17 -42.13
N THR A 225 -16.49 -47.51 -42.25
CA THR A 225 -17.79 -47.79 -41.54
C THR A 225 -17.87 -47.70 -39.98
N LYS A 226 -19.01 -47.43 -39.32
CA LYS A 226 -20.41 -47.07 -39.67
C LYS A 226 -21.01 -46.27 -38.47
N ALA A 227 -21.67 -45.12 -38.68
CA ALA A 227 -23.14 -44.92 -38.71
C ALA A 227 -23.90 -45.13 -37.36
N CYS A 228 -24.94 -44.38 -36.98
CA CYS A 228 -25.68 -43.20 -37.49
C CYS A 228 -26.66 -42.73 -36.37
N SER A 229 -27.39 -41.60 -36.38
CA SER A 229 -27.52 -40.34 -37.15
C SER A 229 -28.22 -39.33 -36.18
N SER A 230 -28.99 -38.25 -36.45
CA SER A 230 -29.56 -37.42 -37.57
C SER A 230 -30.22 -36.20 -36.85
N SER A 231 -30.63 -35.05 -37.39
CA SER A 231 -30.76 -34.43 -38.74
C SER A 231 -30.95 -32.90 -38.47
N SER A 232 -30.32 -31.94 -39.17
CA SER A 232 -30.60 -31.41 -40.54
C SER A 232 -32.07 -30.99 -40.78
N SER A 233 -32.41 -29.83 -41.39
CA SER A 233 -31.63 -28.67 -41.90
C SER A 233 -32.56 -27.51 -42.37
N SER A 234 -31.95 -26.37 -42.74
CA SER A 234 -32.35 -25.41 -43.82
C SER A 234 -33.68 -24.61 -43.80
N SER A 235 -33.52 -23.27 -43.75
CA SER A 235 -34.10 -22.18 -44.58
C SER A 235 -35.55 -22.20 -45.12
N ASP A 236 -36.28 -21.07 -44.96
CA ASP A 236 -36.69 -20.12 -46.03
C ASP A 236 -37.64 -18.98 -45.52
N ASP A 237 -37.90 -17.95 -46.34
CA ASP A 237 -38.60 -16.68 -46.01
C ASP A 237 -40.13 -16.72 -45.84
N SER A 238 -40.72 -15.73 -45.14
CA SER A 238 -41.90 -14.93 -45.62
C SER A 238 -42.38 -13.83 -44.64
N ASP A 239 -42.93 -12.73 -45.19
CA ASP A 239 -43.54 -11.59 -44.47
C ASP A 239 -44.95 -11.85 -43.89
N VAL A 240 -45.43 -10.96 -43.00
CA VAL A 240 -46.74 -10.25 -43.13
C VAL A 240 -46.89 -9.12 -42.09
N GLU A 241 -47.56 -8.03 -42.46
CA GLU A 241 -47.73 -6.78 -41.68
C GLU A 241 -49.19 -6.57 -41.15
N ILE A 242 -49.52 -5.34 -40.69
CA ILE A 242 -50.89 -4.76 -40.47
C ILE A 242 -51.58 -5.09 -39.11
N ALA A 243 -52.11 -4.14 -38.31
CA ALA A 243 -51.97 -2.67 -38.23
C ALA A 243 -52.51 -2.05 -36.91
N LYS A 244 -52.09 -0.79 -36.65
CA LYS A 244 -52.77 0.46 -36.17
C LYS A 244 -54.21 0.37 -35.58
N GLU A 245 -54.73 1.29 -34.75
CA GLU A 245 -54.62 2.77 -34.65
C GLU A 245 -54.77 3.26 -33.17
N THR A 246 -54.83 4.55 -32.75
CA THR A 246 -54.88 5.89 -33.40
C THR A 246 -54.23 6.97 -32.50
N ALA A 247 -53.91 8.16 -33.04
CA ALA A 247 -53.50 9.38 -32.32
C ALA A 247 -54.61 10.49 -32.48
N PRO A 248 -54.42 11.83 -32.54
CA PRO A 248 -53.24 12.73 -32.44
C PRO A 248 -53.44 13.94 -31.47
N ILE A 249 -52.47 14.86 -31.28
CA ILE A 249 -52.32 16.19 -31.93
C ILE A 249 -51.22 16.99 -31.17
N SER A 250 -50.57 18.09 -31.59
CA SER A 250 -50.13 18.76 -32.85
C SER A 250 -50.01 20.28 -32.53
N ALA A 251 -49.08 21.12 -33.01
CA ALA A 251 -47.94 21.04 -33.94
C ALA A 251 -46.79 21.93 -33.35
N GLY A 252 -45.69 22.32 -34.00
CA GLY A 252 -45.16 22.19 -35.38
C GLY A 252 -43.66 22.60 -35.37
N GLY A 253 -42.86 22.57 -36.44
CA GLY A 253 -43.08 22.73 -37.88
C GLY A 253 -42.13 23.86 -38.36
N TYR A 254 -41.32 23.75 -39.41
CA TYR A 254 -41.46 23.05 -40.69
C TYR A 254 -40.14 22.41 -41.20
N ARG A 255 -40.21 21.74 -42.35
CA ARG A 255 -39.11 21.00 -43.02
C ARG A 255 -39.13 21.29 -44.53
N MET A 256 -37.97 21.33 -45.16
CA MET A 256 -37.77 21.10 -46.60
C MET A 256 -36.48 20.29 -46.80
N GLN A 257 -36.35 19.66 -47.96
CA GLN A 257 -35.21 18.83 -48.37
C GLN A 257 -34.70 19.30 -49.73
N ASP A 258 -33.39 19.19 -49.91
CA ASP A 258 -32.73 18.85 -51.17
C ASP A 258 -31.57 17.90 -50.81
N ASP A 259 -31.18 17.01 -51.72
CA ASP A 259 -30.20 15.93 -51.45
C ASP A 259 -28.73 16.38 -51.71
N PRO A 260 -27.73 15.48 -51.80
CA PRO A 260 -26.84 15.21 -50.69
C PRO A 260 -25.42 15.76 -50.89
N ILE A 261 -24.79 16.23 -49.80
CA ILE A 261 -23.35 16.53 -49.78
C ILE A 261 -22.60 15.29 -49.28
N LEU A 262 -21.84 14.66 -50.18
CA LEU A 262 -20.99 13.51 -49.87
C LEU A 262 -19.55 13.93 -49.55
N VAL A 263 -18.85 13.03 -48.86
CA VAL A 263 -17.47 13.19 -48.39
C VAL A 263 -16.46 13.13 -49.53
N SER A 264 -15.46 14.01 -49.50
CA SER A 264 -14.12 13.76 -50.05
C SER A 264 -13.10 14.75 -49.45
N ASP A 265 -12.00 14.23 -48.94
CA ASP A 265 -10.88 15.02 -48.39
C ASP A 265 -9.89 15.52 -49.47
N ALA A 266 -9.04 16.45 -49.02
CA ALA A 266 -7.68 16.74 -49.53
C ALA A 266 -7.46 17.48 -50.87
N GLU A 267 -6.34 18.22 -50.86
CA GLU A 267 -5.65 18.90 -51.98
C GLU A 267 -6.41 20.07 -52.68
N THR A 268 -5.81 21.02 -53.41
CA THR A 268 -4.49 21.11 -54.08
C THR A 268 -3.93 22.57 -54.19
N MET A 269 -2.64 22.69 -54.55
CA MET A 269 -1.93 23.81 -55.25
C MET A 269 -1.39 25.00 -54.41
N ASP A 270 -0.27 25.66 -54.77
CA ASP A 270 0.65 25.62 -55.95
C ASP A 270 2.09 26.00 -55.48
N THR A 271 3.24 25.97 -56.19
CA THR A 271 3.63 25.91 -57.62
C THR A 271 4.91 25.09 -57.90
N ASN A 272 4.96 24.50 -59.11
CA ASN A 272 6.06 24.41 -60.11
C ASN A 272 7.50 24.89 -59.76
N ALA A 273 8.61 24.34 -60.30
CA ALA A 273 8.98 23.11 -61.05
C ALA A 273 10.54 23.16 -61.29
N ALA A 274 11.29 22.36 -62.06
CA ALA A 274 11.07 21.23 -63.00
C ALA A 274 12.41 20.45 -63.23
N SER A 275 12.34 19.22 -63.79
CA SER A 275 13.41 18.44 -64.49
C SER A 275 14.70 18.06 -63.72
N SER A 276 15.26 16.85 -63.85
CA SER A 276 14.82 15.62 -64.56
C SER A 276 15.65 14.38 -64.15
N GLU A 277 15.11 13.19 -64.44
CA GLU A 277 15.79 11.90 -64.63
C GLU A 277 16.39 11.15 -63.39
N ASP A 278 15.61 10.15 -62.97
CA ASP A 278 15.97 8.71 -62.87
C ASP A 278 16.26 7.99 -61.52
N GLU A 279 15.59 6.84 -61.44
CA GLU A 279 15.65 5.66 -60.54
C GLU A 279 15.22 5.77 -59.06
N GLU A 280 14.50 4.73 -58.62
CA GLU A 280 13.84 4.56 -57.32
C GLU A 280 14.58 3.50 -56.49
N ASP A 281 14.76 3.73 -55.19
CA ASP A 281 15.20 2.71 -54.22
C ASP A 281 14.31 2.83 -52.95
N GLU A 282 13.53 1.78 -52.66
CA GLU A 282 12.57 1.75 -51.55
C GLU A 282 13.27 1.58 -50.18
N PRO A 283 12.85 2.31 -49.12
CA PRO A 283 13.48 2.23 -47.81
C PRO A 283 13.18 0.90 -47.09
N ILE A 284 14.21 0.07 -46.90
CA ILE A 284 14.11 -1.25 -46.24
C ILE A 284 13.56 -1.09 -44.81
N GLN A 285 12.36 -1.63 -44.59
CA GLN A 285 11.67 -1.61 -43.30
C GLN A 285 12.31 -2.58 -42.31
N GLY A 286 12.95 -2.05 -41.25
CA GLY A 286 13.56 -2.86 -40.20
C GLY A 286 12.54 -3.62 -39.33
N PRO A 287 12.98 -4.68 -38.61
CA PRO A 287 12.10 -5.50 -37.78
C PRO A 287 11.46 -4.70 -36.63
N ILE A 288 10.27 -5.13 -36.24
CA ILE A 288 9.47 -4.53 -35.15
C ILE A 288 10.26 -4.61 -33.83
N ARG A 289 10.32 -3.49 -33.10
CA ARG A 289 11.03 -3.38 -31.81
C ARG A 289 10.11 -2.94 -30.68
N THR A 290 10.49 -3.27 -29.45
CA THR A 290 9.81 -2.84 -28.22
C THR A 290 10.38 -1.50 -27.72
N ALA A 291 9.54 -0.67 -27.10
CA ALA A 291 10.00 0.61 -26.55
C ALA A 291 11.02 0.40 -25.41
N GLY A 292 12.28 0.79 -25.65
CA GLY A 292 13.41 0.58 -24.73
C GLY A 292 14.37 -0.54 -25.15
N GLU A 293 14.12 -1.23 -26.27
CA GLU A 293 14.99 -2.25 -26.84
C GLU A 293 16.18 -1.60 -27.57
N ILE A 294 17.36 -1.62 -26.92
CA ILE A 294 18.64 -1.19 -27.50
C ILE A 294 19.27 -2.37 -28.24
N LEU A 295 19.51 -2.24 -29.54
CA LEU A 295 20.14 -3.31 -30.33
C LEU A 295 21.69 -3.27 -30.24
N PRO A 296 22.39 -4.39 -30.51
CA PRO A 296 23.86 -4.45 -30.40
C PRO A 296 24.65 -3.46 -31.28
N HIS A 297 24.03 -2.89 -32.32
CA HIS A 297 24.63 -1.82 -33.14
C HIS A 297 24.38 -0.39 -32.60
N GLU A 298 23.64 -0.26 -31.50
CA GLU A 298 23.33 1.01 -30.82
C GLU A 298 24.12 1.17 -29.50
N LEU A 299 24.90 0.15 -29.16
CA LEU A 299 25.88 0.18 -28.07
C LEU A 299 27.14 0.97 -28.50
N PRO A 300 27.84 1.64 -27.56
CA PRO A 300 29.08 2.34 -27.87
C PRO A 300 30.19 1.38 -28.33
N PRO A 301 31.10 1.82 -29.21
CA PRO A 301 32.14 0.96 -29.77
C PRO A 301 33.12 0.45 -28.70
N ILE A 302 33.45 -0.83 -28.79
CA ILE A 302 34.27 -1.60 -27.86
C ILE A 302 35.76 -1.41 -28.21
N GLU A 303 36.58 -1.08 -27.21
CA GLU A 303 38.03 -0.91 -27.36
C GLU A 303 38.75 -2.21 -27.76
N GLU A 304 39.72 -2.12 -28.68
CA GLU A 304 40.48 -3.28 -29.12
C GLU A 304 41.55 -3.72 -28.09
N LEU A 305 41.27 -4.82 -27.40
CA LEU A 305 42.16 -5.40 -26.39
C LEU A 305 43.35 -6.13 -27.04
N THR A 306 44.54 -5.56 -26.92
CA THR A 306 45.82 -6.14 -27.40
C THR A 306 46.62 -6.83 -26.28
N ILE A 307 45.92 -7.37 -25.28
CA ILE A 307 46.52 -8.03 -24.11
C ILE A 307 47.13 -9.39 -24.51
N THR A 308 48.34 -9.67 -23.99
CA THR A 308 49.08 -10.93 -24.20
C THR A 308 49.50 -11.52 -22.85
N VAL A 309 49.28 -12.81 -22.65
CA VAL A 309 49.56 -13.56 -21.40
C VAL A 309 50.52 -14.74 -21.69
N PRO A 310 51.45 -15.09 -20.78
CA PRO A 310 52.33 -16.26 -20.96
C PRO A 310 51.56 -17.59 -21.00
N GLU A 311 52.02 -18.53 -21.85
CA GLU A 311 51.39 -19.85 -22.00
C GLU A 311 51.36 -20.67 -20.69
N GLU A 312 52.27 -20.42 -19.75
CA GLU A 312 52.31 -21.05 -18.41
C GLU A 312 51.17 -20.59 -17.47
N GLU A 313 50.48 -19.49 -17.78
CA GLU A 313 49.37 -18.95 -16.98
C GLU A 313 48.00 -19.21 -17.60
N CYS A 314 47.95 -19.79 -18.81
CA CYS A 314 46.71 -20.05 -19.54
C CYS A 314 46.08 -21.40 -19.20
N LYS A 315 44.83 -21.38 -18.75
CA LYS A 315 44.01 -22.57 -18.49
C LYS A 315 42.97 -22.74 -19.61
N PRO A 316 42.84 -23.92 -20.25
CA PRO A 316 41.76 -24.16 -21.21
C PRO A 316 40.40 -24.05 -20.49
N MET A 317 39.47 -23.31 -21.09
CA MET A 317 38.16 -23.03 -20.51
C MET A 317 37.03 -23.62 -21.35
N GLY A 318 37.10 -23.47 -22.67
CA GLY A 318 36.00 -23.74 -23.57
C GLY A 318 36.43 -23.80 -25.02
N HIS A 319 35.45 -23.78 -25.92
CA HIS A 319 35.63 -23.70 -27.35
C HIS A 319 34.57 -22.78 -27.95
N ILE A 320 34.86 -22.16 -29.09
CA ILE A 320 33.86 -21.38 -29.83
C ILE A 320 32.82 -22.36 -30.40
N GLU A 321 31.59 -22.29 -29.93
CA GLU A 321 30.49 -23.17 -30.35
C GLU A 321 29.83 -22.61 -31.62
N SER A 322 29.49 -21.32 -31.61
CA SER A 322 28.89 -20.62 -32.74
C SER A 322 29.23 -19.12 -32.74
N ILE A 323 28.91 -18.46 -33.85
CA ILE A 323 29.07 -17.02 -34.04
C ILE A 323 27.73 -16.52 -34.61
N VAL A 324 27.10 -15.56 -33.93
CA VAL A 324 25.76 -15.05 -34.27
C VAL A 324 25.84 -13.54 -34.44
N ALA A 325 25.68 -13.06 -35.68
CA ALA A 325 25.90 -11.67 -36.07
C ALA A 325 27.27 -11.12 -35.61
N GLN A 326 27.30 -10.33 -34.53
CA GLN A 326 28.50 -9.71 -33.94
C GLN A 326 28.87 -10.30 -32.55
N ILE A 327 28.25 -11.42 -32.16
CA ILE A 327 28.49 -12.11 -30.87
C ILE A 327 29.15 -13.47 -31.15
N VAL A 328 30.24 -13.75 -30.44
CA VAL A 328 30.90 -15.07 -30.42
C VAL A 328 30.46 -15.81 -29.16
N LEU A 329 29.94 -17.04 -29.32
CA LEU A 329 29.49 -17.88 -28.22
C LEU A 329 30.56 -18.93 -27.87
N VAL A 330 31.04 -18.89 -26.63
CA VAL A 330 32.09 -19.79 -26.14
C VAL A 330 31.50 -20.77 -25.13
N GLN A 331 31.36 -22.03 -25.53
CA GLN A 331 30.88 -23.11 -24.67
C GLN A 331 32.03 -23.62 -23.79
N SER A 332 31.86 -23.46 -22.47
CA SER A 332 32.76 -24.03 -21.46
C SER A 332 32.83 -25.56 -21.50
N VAL A 333 33.96 -26.11 -21.02
CA VAL A 333 34.13 -27.53 -20.74
C VAL A 333 33.63 -27.83 -19.32
N GLU A 334 33.01 -29.01 -19.15
CA GLU A 334 32.50 -29.46 -17.84
C GLU A 334 33.63 -29.56 -16.79
N GLY A 335 33.37 -29.06 -15.58
CA GLY A 335 34.34 -29.05 -14.48
C GLY A 335 35.33 -27.87 -14.47
N VAL A 336 35.19 -26.89 -15.36
CA VAL A 336 35.95 -25.63 -15.29
C VAL A 336 35.35 -24.67 -14.25
N GLU A 337 36.18 -23.82 -13.64
CA GLU A 337 35.75 -22.78 -12.69
C GLU A 337 34.96 -21.68 -13.42
N LEU A 338 33.82 -21.30 -12.86
CA LEU A 338 32.91 -20.32 -13.48
C LEU A 338 33.54 -18.92 -13.54
N LEU A 339 33.56 -18.33 -14.73
CA LEU A 339 34.00 -16.96 -14.98
C LEU A 339 32.85 -15.97 -14.82
N ASN A 340 33.19 -14.77 -14.34
CA ASN A 340 32.30 -13.62 -14.22
C ASN A 340 32.38 -12.70 -15.45
N ILE A 341 31.39 -11.82 -15.61
CA ILE A 341 31.37 -10.72 -16.59
C ILE A 341 32.66 -9.87 -16.45
N ASP A 342 33.05 -9.16 -17.52
CA ASP A 342 34.32 -8.41 -17.65
C ASP A 342 35.62 -9.24 -17.68
N THR A 343 35.57 -10.56 -17.43
CA THR A 343 36.72 -11.46 -17.61
C THR A 343 37.19 -11.46 -19.06
N VAL A 344 38.50 -11.38 -19.29
CA VAL A 344 39.11 -11.45 -20.62
C VAL A 344 39.37 -12.92 -21.00
N LEU A 345 38.87 -13.30 -22.17
CA LEU A 345 39.13 -14.60 -22.80
C LEU A 345 40.26 -14.48 -23.82
N PHE A 346 41.00 -15.58 -24.05
CA PHE A 346 42.18 -15.61 -24.91
C PHE A 346 42.15 -16.77 -25.91
N LEU A 347 42.69 -16.52 -27.09
CA LEU A 347 43.03 -17.52 -28.12
C LEU A 347 44.53 -17.82 -28.10
N ASP A 348 44.95 -18.84 -28.85
CA ASP A 348 46.35 -19.17 -29.14
C ASP A 348 47.24 -19.31 -27.89
N ARG A 349 46.63 -19.73 -26.77
CA ARG A 349 47.24 -19.89 -25.44
C ARG A 349 47.83 -18.58 -24.88
N GLY A 350 46.99 -17.56 -24.80
CA GLY A 350 47.32 -16.25 -24.22
C GLY A 350 47.96 -15.28 -25.21
N LYS A 351 48.32 -15.73 -26.42
CA LYS A 351 49.01 -14.90 -27.42
C LYS A 351 48.14 -13.81 -28.03
N ARG A 352 46.81 -13.96 -27.94
CA ARG A 352 45.80 -13.01 -28.44
C ARG A 352 44.59 -12.98 -27.51
N ALA A 353 44.11 -11.81 -27.14
CA ALA A 353 42.80 -11.68 -26.51
C ALA A 353 41.68 -11.98 -27.54
N LEU A 354 40.64 -12.68 -27.08
CA LEU A 354 39.38 -12.84 -27.80
C LEU A 354 38.49 -11.62 -27.55
N GLY A 355 38.37 -11.21 -26.28
CA GLY A 355 37.53 -10.10 -25.83
C GLY A 355 37.11 -10.29 -24.37
N LYS A 356 36.27 -9.40 -23.86
CA LYS A 356 35.63 -9.54 -22.55
C LYS A 356 34.33 -10.36 -22.65
N ILE A 357 34.00 -11.09 -21.59
CA ILE A 357 32.67 -11.67 -21.40
C ILE A 357 31.67 -10.53 -21.22
N PHE A 358 30.74 -10.41 -22.17
CA PHE A 358 29.63 -9.46 -22.18
C PHE A 358 28.41 -10.00 -21.44
N ASP A 359 28.09 -11.28 -21.63
CA ASP A 359 26.93 -11.96 -21.02
C ASP A 359 27.20 -13.47 -20.82
N VAL A 360 26.39 -14.15 -20.01
CA VAL A 360 26.53 -15.57 -19.65
C VAL A 360 25.18 -16.28 -19.68
N ILE A 361 25.01 -17.24 -20.59
CA ILE A 361 23.76 -17.99 -20.78
C ILE A 361 23.94 -19.51 -20.58
N GLY A 362 22.84 -20.25 -20.50
CA GLY A 362 22.85 -21.72 -20.37
C GLY A 362 22.88 -22.24 -18.93
N GLN A 363 23.34 -23.49 -18.76
CA GLN A 363 23.31 -24.19 -17.46
C GLN A 363 24.57 -23.92 -16.62
N VAL A 364 24.41 -23.84 -15.29
CA VAL A 364 25.51 -23.56 -14.34
C VAL A 364 26.67 -24.59 -14.40
N ASN A 365 26.43 -25.82 -14.84
CA ASN A 365 27.49 -26.84 -15.02
C ASN A 365 28.22 -26.75 -16.37
N ARG A 366 27.69 -25.98 -17.33
CA ARG A 366 28.25 -25.81 -18.69
C ARG A 366 27.82 -24.47 -19.32
N PRO A 367 28.15 -23.31 -18.71
CA PRO A 367 27.75 -22.00 -19.24
C PRO A 367 28.32 -21.73 -20.64
N ILE A 368 27.58 -20.93 -21.40
CA ILE A 368 27.99 -20.37 -22.68
C ILE A 368 28.30 -18.89 -22.44
N TYR A 369 29.51 -18.47 -22.79
CA TYR A 369 30.00 -17.12 -22.57
C TYR A 369 29.91 -16.31 -23.87
N CYS A 370 29.21 -15.17 -23.82
CA CYS A 370 29.01 -14.28 -24.95
C CYS A 370 30.14 -13.24 -25.00
N VAL A 371 30.83 -13.11 -26.13
CA VAL A 371 31.82 -12.05 -26.40
C VAL A 371 31.30 -11.18 -27.55
N LEU A 372 31.14 -9.88 -27.29
CA LEU A 372 30.61 -8.91 -28.25
C LEU A 372 31.75 -8.22 -29.03
N PHE A 373 31.57 -8.04 -30.34
CA PHE A 373 32.47 -7.33 -31.26
C PHE A 373 31.76 -6.14 -31.92
N ASN A 374 32.52 -5.23 -32.53
CA ASN A 374 31.96 -4.05 -33.20
C ASN A 374 31.31 -4.39 -34.55
N SER A 375 31.74 -5.47 -35.21
CA SER A 375 31.15 -5.96 -36.45
C SER A 375 31.49 -7.42 -36.71
N ASN A 376 30.69 -8.11 -37.52
CA ASN A 376 31.04 -9.45 -38.02
C ASN A 376 32.36 -9.44 -38.84
N GLN A 377 32.63 -8.37 -39.59
CA GLN A 377 33.84 -8.22 -40.38
C GLN A 377 35.11 -8.10 -39.52
N GLU A 378 35.00 -7.62 -38.27
CA GLU A 378 36.08 -7.66 -37.28
C GLU A 378 36.42 -9.10 -36.88
N ILE A 379 35.41 -9.94 -36.65
CA ILE A 379 35.54 -11.37 -36.30
C ILE A 379 36.26 -12.14 -37.43
N LEU A 380 35.85 -11.89 -38.68
CA LEU A 380 36.50 -12.44 -39.88
C LEU A 380 37.94 -11.96 -40.04
N THR A 381 38.20 -10.65 -39.88
CA THR A 381 39.56 -10.07 -39.96
C THR A 381 40.48 -10.65 -38.88
N LYS A 382 39.95 -10.98 -37.71
CA LYS A 382 40.65 -11.66 -36.62
C LYS A 382 40.75 -13.18 -36.80
N ASN A 383 40.32 -13.74 -37.94
CA ASN A 383 40.34 -15.18 -38.23
C ASN A 383 39.74 -16.03 -37.08
N ILE A 384 38.67 -15.54 -36.46
CA ILE A 384 37.97 -16.26 -35.38
C ILE A 384 36.99 -17.23 -36.03
N THR A 385 37.12 -18.52 -35.71
CA THR A 385 36.31 -19.60 -36.31
C THR A 385 35.73 -20.52 -35.24
N THR A 386 34.65 -21.23 -35.59
CA THR A 386 34.03 -22.23 -34.71
C THR A 386 34.99 -23.41 -34.48
N GLY A 387 34.96 -23.97 -33.26
CA GLY A 387 35.84 -25.04 -32.83
C GLY A 387 37.22 -24.61 -32.30
N MET A 388 37.58 -23.31 -32.31
CA MET A 388 38.82 -22.84 -31.69
C MET A 388 38.82 -23.03 -30.16
N GLU A 389 39.92 -23.50 -29.58
CA GLU A 389 40.13 -23.58 -28.13
C GLU A 389 40.23 -22.17 -27.51
N VAL A 390 39.51 -21.94 -26.41
CA VAL A 390 39.48 -20.68 -25.67
C VAL A 390 40.02 -20.87 -24.25
N PHE A 391 40.89 -19.95 -23.83
CA PHE A 391 41.66 -19.99 -22.59
C PHE A 391 41.28 -18.82 -21.67
N CYS A 392 41.37 -19.02 -20.36
CA CYS A 392 41.37 -17.96 -19.35
C CYS A 392 42.73 -17.89 -18.65
N ALA A 393 42.98 -16.81 -17.91
CA ALA A 393 44.28 -16.49 -17.29
C ALA A 393 44.17 -16.43 -15.75
N PRO A 394 43.90 -17.56 -15.05
CA PRO A 394 43.49 -17.65 -13.64
C PRO A 394 44.40 -16.98 -12.59
N ARG A 395 45.62 -16.56 -12.95
CA ARG A 395 46.59 -15.92 -12.05
C ARG A 395 46.79 -14.42 -12.31
N THR A 396 46.08 -13.88 -13.30
CA THR A 396 46.16 -12.47 -13.72
C THR A 396 44.97 -11.67 -13.20
N GLU A 397 45.10 -10.34 -13.17
CA GLU A 397 44.00 -9.41 -12.85
C GLU A 397 42.85 -9.43 -13.88
N TYR A 398 43.02 -10.11 -15.03
CA TYR A 398 42.06 -10.15 -16.14
C TYR A 398 41.04 -11.30 -16.03
N THR A 399 41.08 -12.13 -14.98
CA THR A 399 40.16 -13.26 -14.79
C THR A 399 39.45 -13.18 -13.44
N SER A 400 38.13 -13.06 -13.46
CA SER A 400 37.27 -12.97 -12.27
C SER A 400 36.40 -14.23 -12.15
N PHE A 401 36.38 -14.84 -10.97
CA PHE A 401 35.70 -16.13 -10.74
C PHE A 401 34.41 -15.98 -9.93
N ILE A 402 33.35 -16.65 -10.36
CA ILE A 402 32.10 -16.78 -9.62
C ILE A 402 32.30 -17.85 -8.54
N ILE A 403 32.48 -17.39 -7.30
CA ILE A 403 32.57 -18.27 -6.13
C ILE A 403 31.18 -18.87 -5.86
N LEU A 404 30.94 -20.09 -6.33
CA LEU A 404 29.64 -20.79 -6.14
C LEU A 404 29.23 -20.89 -4.67
N SER A 405 30.18 -21.06 -3.75
CA SER A 405 29.92 -21.05 -2.31
C SER A 405 29.52 -19.68 -1.76
N GLU A 406 29.78 -18.58 -2.47
CA GLU A 406 29.32 -17.23 -2.12
C GLU A 406 27.88 -17.00 -2.60
N LEU A 407 27.55 -17.35 -3.85
CA LEU A 407 26.17 -17.36 -4.35
C LEU A 407 25.27 -18.30 -3.53
N MET A 408 25.77 -19.50 -3.22
CA MET A 408 25.12 -20.44 -2.32
C MET A 408 25.06 -19.90 -0.90
N ARG A 409 26.07 -19.17 -0.39
CA ARG A 409 25.97 -18.48 0.91
C ARG A 409 24.89 -17.42 0.91
N THR A 410 24.74 -16.62 -0.14
CA THR A 410 23.66 -15.62 -0.24
C THR A 410 22.29 -16.30 -0.26
N LYS A 411 22.11 -17.34 -1.10
CA LYS A 411 20.85 -18.08 -1.22
C LYS A 411 20.51 -18.91 0.03
N GLU A 412 21.51 -19.52 0.67
CA GLU A 412 21.37 -20.13 1.99
C GLU A 412 21.13 -19.08 3.07
N THR A 413 21.71 -17.88 3.02
CA THR A 413 21.46 -16.84 4.05
C THR A 413 19.98 -16.45 4.04
N TYR A 414 19.35 -16.25 2.87
CA TYR A 414 17.89 -16.09 2.79
C TYR A 414 17.12 -17.31 3.34
N SER A 415 17.57 -18.54 3.05
CA SER A 415 16.91 -19.78 3.52
C SER A 415 17.13 -20.07 5.02
N ARG A 416 18.23 -19.59 5.59
CA ARG A 416 18.77 -19.95 6.93
C ARG A 416 18.54 -18.87 7.96
N ALA A 417 18.43 -17.60 7.56
CA ALA A 417 17.80 -16.56 8.37
C ALA A 417 16.33 -16.89 8.68
N SER A 418 15.65 -17.62 7.80
CA SER A 418 14.31 -18.19 8.05
C SER A 418 14.30 -19.34 9.09
N LYS A 419 15.47 -19.79 9.59
CA LYS A 419 15.60 -20.93 10.53
C LYS A 419 16.58 -20.72 11.69
N MET A 420 17.16 -19.54 11.83
CA MET A 420 17.96 -19.12 12.97
C MET A 420 17.53 -17.70 13.32
N SER A 421 16.70 -17.55 14.35
CA SER A 421 16.35 -16.23 14.89
C SER A 421 17.56 -15.67 15.65
N SER A 422 18.42 -14.95 14.93
CA SER A 422 19.46 -14.13 15.53
C SER A 422 18.82 -12.86 16.08
N GLU A 423 18.36 -12.91 17.32
CA GLU A 423 17.75 -11.78 18.03
C GLU A 423 18.64 -10.52 17.94
N LEU A 424 18.05 -9.38 17.56
CA LEU A 424 18.77 -8.12 17.43
C LEU A 424 19.31 -7.69 18.80
N LYS A 425 20.64 -7.63 18.92
CA LYS A 425 21.32 -7.19 20.13
C LYS A 425 22.05 -5.87 19.91
N VAL A 426 21.46 -4.79 20.44
CA VAL A 426 22.10 -3.46 20.47
C VAL A 426 23.11 -3.41 21.61
N LEU A 427 24.36 -3.06 21.29
CA LEU A 427 25.43 -2.92 22.28
C LEU A 427 25.53 -1.45 22.71
N SER A 428 24.78 -1.08 23.74
CA SER A 428 24.74 0.27 24.31
C SER A 428 24.75 0.21 25.84
N PRO A 429 25.47 1.11 26.54
CA PRO A 429 25.44 1.17 28.00
C PRO A 429 24.05 1.57 28.55
N ASN A 430 23.20 2.16 27.70
CA ASN A 430 21.84 2.59 28.07
C ASN A 430 20.78 1.50 27.85
N VAL A 431 21.16 0.30 27.39
CA VAL A 431 20.23 -0.81 27.09
C VAL A 431 20.52 -1.99 28.00
N HIS A 432 19.47 -2.48 28.67
CA HIS A 432 19.55 -3.55 29.65
C HIS A 432 18.57 -4.66 29.27
N TYR A 433 19.11 -5.76 28.77
CA TYR A 433 18.35 -6.97 28.45
C TYR A 433 18.23 -7.84 29.72
N THR A 434 17.01 -8.03 30.19
CA THR A 434 16.64 -9.02 31.23
C THR A 434 15.84 -10.16 30.58
N ASP A 435 15.57 -11.24 31.30
CA ASP A 435 14.78 -12.36 30.77
C ASP A 435 13.33 -11.94 30.43
N GLU A 436 12.75 -11.03 31.21
CA GLU A 436 11.37 -10.54 31.03
C GLU A 436 11.27 -9.31 30.10
N HIS A 437 12.24 -8.40 30.15
CA HIS A 437 12.14 -7.05 29.60
C HIS A 437 13.43 -6.58 28.90
N ILE A 438 13.26 -5.79 27.83
CA ILE A 438 14.29 -4.84 27.37
C ILE A 438 14.00 -3.52 28.09
N GLU A 439 14.96 -3.00 28.84
CA GLU A 439 14.90 -1.67 29.45
C GLU A 439 15.90 -0.73 28.78
N VAL A 440 15.49 0.51 28.53
CA VAL A 440 16.26 1.50 27.77
C VAL A 440 16.18 2.87 28.43
N ASP A 441 17.33 3.45 28.79
CA ASP A 441 17.44 4.87 29.12
C ASP A 441 17.53 5.71 27.83
N TYR A 442 16.50 6.52 27.58
CA TYR A 442 16.24 7.16 26.29
C TYR A 442 15.97 8.66 26.43
N GLN A 443 16.69 9.47 25.65
CA GLN A 443 16.49 10.91 25.58
C GLN A 443 15.42 11.27 24.54
N TYR A 444 14.20 11.55 25.00
CA TYR A 444 13.15 12.07 24.14
C TYR A 444 13.35 13.57 23.89
N GLN A 445 13.79 13.90 22.68
CA GLN A 445 13.97 15.27 22.22
C GLN A 445 12.71 15.77 21.49
N THR A 446 12.30 17.00 21.79
CA THR A 446 11.16 17.67 21.16
C THR A 446 11.38 19.19 21.15
N THR A 447 10.48 19.95 20.55
CA THR A 447 10.60 21.41 20.42
C THR A 447 9.27 22.10 20.71
N THR A 448 9.25 22.92 21.76
CA THR A 448 8.11 23.80 22.06
C THR A 448 8.26 25.11 21.27
N VAL A 449 7.21 25.53 20.58
CA VAL A 449 7.18 26.75 19.74
C VAL A 449 6.09 27.69 20.24
N VAL A 450 6.44 28.97 20.40
CA VAL A 450 5.52 30.04 20.75
C VAL A 450 5.52 31.07 19.62
N SER A 451 4.36 31.32 19.01
CA SER A 451 4.19 32.43 18.08
C SER A 451 4.04 33.74 18.85
N SER A 452 4.82 34.74 18.46
CA SER A 452 4.77 36.11 18.98
C SER A 452 4.17 37.07 17.94
N GLY A 453 3.26 36.56 17.10
CA GLY A 453 2.58 37.32 16.06
C GLY A 453 3.57 37.87 15.01
N PRO A 454 3.47 39.17 14.62
CA PRO A 454 4.38 39.77 13.63
C PRO A 454 5.87 39.75 13.98
N SER A 455 6.22 39.45 15.24
CA SER A 455 7.63 39.29 15.67
C SER A 455 8.20 37.89 15.48
N GLY A 456 7.42 36.97 14.88
CA GLY A 456 7.87 35.63 14.50
C GLY A 456 7.72 34.59 15.61
N TYR A 457 8.59 33.57 15.58
CA TYR A 457 8.50 32.40 16.45
C TYR A 457 9.64 32.37 17.48
N THR A 458 9.30 32.16 18.75
CA THR A 458 10.26 31.75 19.78
C THR A 458 10.27 30.22 19.83
N VAL A 459 11.45 29.62 19.64
CA VAL A 459 11.63 28.16 19.52
C VAL A 459 12.50 27.66 20.66
N LYS A 460 12.00 26.70 21.44
CA LYS A 460 12.69 26.11 22.59
C LYS A 460 12.86 24.59 22.38
N PRO A 461 14.07 24.11 22.06
CA PRO A 461 14.39 22.70 22.15
C PRO A 461 14.27 22.21 23.59
N GLU A 462 13.73 21.00 23.76
CA GLU A 462 13.50 20.36 25.06
C GLU A 462 13.93 18.89 25.00
N THR A 463 14.44 18.37 26.11
CA THR A 463 14.86 16.96 26.23
C THR A 463 14.31 16.40 27.52
N THR A 464 13.66 15.25 27.44
CA THR A 464 13.14 14.51 28.59
C THR A 464 13.86 13.18 28.70
N GLU A 465 14.52 12.96 29.83
CA GLU A 465 15.08 11.65 30.19
C GLU A 465 13.94 10.67 30.49
N LEU A 466 13.80 9.65 29.65
CA LEU A 466 12.84 8.56 29.81
C LEU A 466 13.58 7.25 30.11
N ASN A 467 12.85 6.34 30.73
CA ASN A 467 13.19 4.92 30.80
C ASN A 467 12.03 4.17 30.13
N ILE A 468 12.32 3.49 29.02
CA ILE A 468 11.38 2.71 28.20
C ILE A 468 11.55 1.24 28.58
N ARG A 469 10.45 0.53 28.76
CA ARG A 469 10.42 -0.91 29.07
C ARG A 469 9.56 -1.63 28.03
N THR A 470 10.11 -2.70 27.45
CA THR A 470 9.42 -3.54 26.46
C THR A 470 9.44 -4.99 26.91
N GLY A 471 8.27 -5.59 27.15
CA GLY A 471 8.15 -7.00 27.52
C GLY A 471 8.59 -7.93 26.40
N ARG A 472 9.51 -8.86 26.69
CA ARG A 472 10.09 -9.82 25.73
C ARG A 472 9.22 -11.05 25.52
N ASN A 473 8.42 -11.46 26.53
CA ASN A 473 7.49 -12.56 26.40
C ASN A 473 6.35 -12.18 25.45
N VAL A 474 6.29 -12.81 24.28
CA VAL A 474 5.22 -12.63 23.29
C VAL A 474 4.03 -13.53 23.69
N PRO A 475 2.83 -12.97 23.92
CA PRO A 475 1.66 -13.75 24.32
C PRO A 475 1.14 -14.58 23.15
N ARG A 476 0.52 -15.72 23.46
CA ARG A 476 -0.28 -16.45 22.47
C ARG A 476 -1.56 -15.66 22.21
N MET A 477 -1.66 -15.07 21.02
CA MET A 477 -2.72 -14.12 20.67
C MET A 477 -3.95 -14.82 20.05
N GLY A 478 -5.13 -14.47 20.57
CA GLY A 478 -6.41 -14.70 19.91
C GLY A 478 -6.87 -13.44 19.16
N LEU A 479 -7.43 -13.62 17.96
CA LEU A 479 -8.01 -12.57 17.14
C LEU A 479 -9.47 -12.91 16.86
N MET A 480 -10.42 -12.18 17.48
CA MET A 480 -11.85 -12.37 17.23
C MET A 480 -12.35 -11.34 16.24
N LEU A 481 -12.91 -11.80 15.11
CA LEU A 481 -13.36 -10.93 14.03
C LEU A 481 -14.88 -10.74 14.06
N VAL A 482 -15.34 -9.49 14.14
CA VAL A 482 -16.75 -9.17 13.84
C VAL A 482 -16.86 -9.03 12.32
N GLY A 483 -17.70 -9.83 11.68
CA GLY A 483 -17.72 -10.02 10.22
C GLY A 483 -16.76 -11.10 9.72
N TRP A 484 -16.53 -12.16 10.49
CA TRP A 484 -15.57 -13.23 10.16
C TRP A 484 -15.88 -13.93 8.82
N GLY A 485 -17.17 -14.10 8.48
CA GLY A 485 -17.65 -14.61 7.19
C GLY A 485 -17.68 -13.56 6.07
N GLY A 486 -17.11 -12.37 6.27
CA GLY A 486 -16.87 -11.36 5.24
C GLY A 486 -15.69 -11.72 4.32
N ASN A 487 -15.47 -10.90 3.29
CA ASN A 487 -14.38 -11.11 2.33
C ASN A 487 -13.02 -11.06 3.05
N ASN A 488 -12.76 -10.00 3.83
CA ASN A 488 -11.56 -9.86 4.65
C ASN A 488 -11.37 -11.02 5.65
N GLY A 489 -12.39 -11.35 6.44
CA GLY A 489 -12.27 -12.35 7.50
C GLY A 489 -12.01 -13.77 6.98
N SER A 490 -12.66 -14.15 5.88
CA SER A 490 -12.39 -15.42 5.21
C SER A 490 -11.04 -15.44 4.50
N THR A 491 -10.63 -14.32 3.87
CA THR A 491 -9.30 -14.16 3.25
C THR A 491 -8.17 -14.24 4.27
N LEU A 492 -8.27 -13.57 5.42
CA LEU A 492 -7.27 -13.66 6.49
C LEU A 492 -7.16 -15.08 7.05
N THR A 493 -8.29 -15.75 7.29
CA THR A 493 -8.28 -17.13 7.80
C THR A 493 -7.62 -18.10 6.82
N ALA A 494 -7.86 -17.93 5.51
CA ALA A 494 -7.19 -18.68 4.46
C ALA A 494 -5.69 -18.35 4.36
N ALA A 495 -5.30 -17.08 4.48
CA ALA A 495 -3.91 -16.63 4.41
C ALA A 495 -3.08 -17.13 5.61
N LEU A 496 -3.65 -17.15 6.82
CA LEU A 496 -3.04 -17.71 8.02
C LEU A 496 -2.77 -19.22 7.83
N GLU A 497 -3.79 -19.97 7.41
CA GLU A 497 -3.69 -21.41 7.15
C GLU A 497 -2.67 -21.72 6.03
N ALA A 498 -2.67 -20.93 4.95
CA ALA A 498 -1.76 -21.09 3.82
C ALA A 498 -0.29 -20.81 4.18
N ASN A 499 -0.02 -19.72 4.92
CA ASN A 499 1.33 -19.40 5.40
C ASN A 499 1.83 -20.44 6.41
N LYS A 500 0.97 -20.85 7.36
CA LYS A 500 1.28 -21.84 8.40
C LYS A 500 1.66 -23.20 7.83
N HIS A 501 0.99 -23.61 6.75
CA HIS A 501 1.31 -24.85 6.03
C HIS A 501 2.25 -24.68 4.83
N LYS A 502 2.75 -23.45 4.58
CA LYS A 502 3.65 -23.09 3.46
C LYS A 502 3.13 -23.61 2.12
N LEU A 503 1.84 -23.38 1.87
CA LEU A 503 1.15 -23.88 0.68
C LEU A 503 1.65 -23.20 -0.59
N GLU A 504 1.64 -23.97 -1.68
CA GLU A 504 1.95 -23.53 -3.03
C GLU A 504 0.78 -23.86 -3.95
N TRP A 505 0.52 -23.02 -4.96
CA TRP A 505 -0.53 -23.26 -5.94
C TRP A 505 -0.10 -22.79 -7.34
N ARG A 506 -0.61 -23.46 -8.37
CA ARG A 506 -0.32 -23.12 -9.77
C ARG A 506 -1.32 -22.07 -10.28
N THR A 507 -0.82 -20.94 -10.77
CA THR A 507 -1.59 -19.96 -11.54
C THR A 507 -1.26 -20.10 -13.04
N ARG A 508 -1.70 -19.16 -13.88
CA ARG A 508 -1.29 -19.12 -15.31
C ARG A 508 0.17 -18.70 -15.49
N GLN A 509 0.77 -18.07 -14.48
CA GLN A 509 2.11 -17.47 -14.52
C GLN A 509 3.18 -18.35 -13.84
N GLY A 510 2.82 -19.53 -13.34
CA GLY A 510 3.75 -20.45 -12.68
C GLY A 510 3.23 -20.96 -11.34
N ILE A 511 4.14 -21.28 -10.41
CA ILE A 511 3.82 -21.65 -9.03
C ILE A 511 3.93 -20.39 -8.16
N GLN A 512 2.92 -20.15 -7.33
CA GLN A 512 2.88 -19.12 -6.30
C GLN A 512 3.04 -19.77 -4.92
N GLN A 513 3.65 -19.04 -3.97
CA GLN A 513 3.86 -19.47 -2.59
C GLN A 513 3.10 -18.57 -1.62
N ALA A 514 2.59 -19.13 -0.53
CA ALA A 514 2.00 -18.37 0.56
C ALA A 514 3.01 -17.36 1.16
N ASN A 515 2.57 -16.12 1.38
CA ASN A 515 3.38 -15.01 1.86
C ASN A 515 2.49 -13.97 2.59
N TRP A 516 3.12 -12.88 3.07
CA TRP A 516 2.47 -11.76 3.76
C TRP A 516 2.68 -10.40 3.07
N TYR A 517 2.82 -10.38 1.73
CA TYR A 517 3.00 -9.12 1.00
C TYR A 517 1.86 -8.13 1.29
N GLY A 518 2.22 -6.86 1.43
CA GLY A 518 1.32 -5.79 1.88
C GLY A 518 1.34 -5.52 3.39
N SER A 519 1.81 -6.47 4.22
CA SER A 519 2.01 -6.26 5.66
C SER A 519 3.30 -5.47 5.93
N ILE A 520 3.24 -4.44 6.76
CA ILE A 520 4.44 -3.73 7.22
C ILE A 520 5.22 -4.51 8.27
N THR A 521 4.56 -5.26 9.16
CA THR A 521 5.27 -6.05 10.19
C THR A 521 6.00 -7.23 9.58
N GLN A 522 5.39 -7.93 8.61
CA GLN A 522 5.91 -9.19 8.05
C GLN A 522 6.64 -9.05 6.71
N SER A 523 6.51 -7.93 6.00
CA SER A 523 7.08 -7.75 4.66
C SER A 523 7.59 -6.33 4.37
N SER A 524 7.92 -5.56 5.42
CA SER A 524 8.72 -4.33 5.28
C SER A 524 9.98 -4.36 6.14
N THR A 525 10.97 -3.54 5.76
CA THR A 525 12.23 -3.39 6.46
C THR A 525 12.35 -2.02 7.15
N VAL A 526 13.34 -1.93 8.04
CA VAL A 526 13.75 -0.76 8.80
C VAL A 526 15.27 -0.62 8.65
N LEU A 527 15.76 0.60 8.46
CA LEU A 527 17.20 0.89 8.43
C LEU A 527 17.74 0.86 9.87
N LEU A 528 18.79 0.07 10.13
CA LEU A 528 19.50 0.11 11.41
C LEU A 528 20.50 1.29 11.45
N GLY A 529 21.32 1.36 10.41
CA GLY A 529 22.48 2.23 10.22
C GLY A 529 23.35 1.64 9.11
N SER A 530 24.61 2.04 9.02
CA SER A 530 25.53 1.59 7.95
C SER A 530 26.57 0.57 8.45
N ASP A 531 27.11 -0.23 7.53
CA ASP A 531 28.13 -1.25 7.82
C ASP A 531 29.58 -0.68 7.80
N ALA A 532 30.58 -1.57 7.94
CA ALA A 532 31.99 -1.20 7.91
C ALA A 532 32.50 -0.69 6.55
N THR A 533 31.68 -0.75 5.49
CA THR A 533 31.94 -0.16 4.16
C THR A 533 31.11 1.12 3.91
N GLY A 534 30.28 1.52 4.87
CA GLY A 534 29.37 2.66 4.74
C GLY A 534 28.11 2.35 3.92
N GLN A 535 27.73 1.08 3.77
CA GLN A 535 26.48 0.69 3.08
C GLN A 535 25.35 0.48 4.09
N ASP A 536 24.13 0.88 3.71
CA ASP A 536 22.95 0.80 4.58
C ASP A 536 22.53 -0.64 4.91
N VAL A 537 22.35 -0.92 6.19
CA VAL A 537 21.94 -2.23 6.74
C VAL A 537 20.48 -2.19 7.15
N TYR A 538 19.64 -2.90 6.39
CA TYR A 538 18.22 -3.07 6.65
C TYR A 538 17.91 -4.42 7.32
N ILE A 539 16.96 -4.44 8.25
CA ILE A 539 16.37 -5.68 8.79
C ILE A 539 14.84 -5.68 8.66
N PRO A 540 14.17 -6.84 8.66
CA PRO A 540 12.71 -6.94 8.76
C PRO A 540 12.16 -6.22 10.00
N MET A 541 11.00 -5.55 9.88
CA MET A 541 10.41 -4.77 10.98
C MET A 541 10.10 -5.62 12.22
N ASN A 542 9.60 -6.86 12.02
CA ASN A 542 9.36 -7.84 13.09
C ASN A 542 10.63 -8.40 13.77
N GLN A 543 11.84 -7.98 13.36
CA GLN A 543 13.10 -8.36 14.00
C GLN A 543 13.72 -7.25 14.87
N LEU A 544 13.12 -6.05 14.94
CA LEU A 544 13.58 -5.01 15.87
C LEU A 544 13.28 -5.36 17.34
N VAL A 545 12.10 -5.90 17.59
CA VAL A 545 11.60 -6.29 18.93
C VAL A 545 10.76 -7.56 18.80
N PRO A 546 10.60 -8.38 19.85
CA PRO A 546 9.72 -9.54 19.82
C PRO A 546 8.27 -9.15 19.47
N MET A 547 7.72 -9.74 18.41
CA MET A 547 6.34 -9.58 17.94
C MET A 547 5.67 -10.96 17.78
N VAL A 548 4.33 -10.99 17.72
CA VAL A 548 3.56 -12.20 17.43
C VAL A 548 3.87 -12.71 16.02
N ASP A 549 4.21 -14.00 15.90
CA ASP A 549 4.24 -14.70 14.61
C ASP A 549 2.79 -14.92 14.12
N PRO A 550 2.41 -14.48 12.92
CA PRO A 550 1.08 -14.73 12.34
C PRO A 550 0.64 -16.20 12.42
N ASN A 551 1.58 -17.14 12.32
CA ASN A 551 1.30 -18.57 12.32
C ASN A 551 0.74 -19.08 13.66
N ASP A 552 0.94 -18.35 14.77
CA ASP A 552 0.47 -18.74 16.11
C ASP A 552 -0.85 -18.06 16.54
N ILE A 553 -1.39 -17.16 15.71
CA ILE A 553 -2.68 -16.49 15.95
C ILE A 553 -3.82 -17.52 15.91
N VAL A 554 -4.67 -17.50 16.94
CA VAL A 554 -5.93 -18.27 16.97
C VAL A 554 -7.08 -17.36 16.54
N VAL A 555 -7.86 -17.76 15.53
CA VAL A 555 -9.00 -16.97 15.03
C VAL A 555 -10.33 -17.60 15.43
N ASP A 556 -11.25 -16.76 15.93
CA ASP A 556 -12.67 -17.01 16.13
C ASP A 556 -13.43 -15.73 15.69
N GLY A 557 -14.75 -15.66 15.85
CA GLY A 557 -15.50 -14.44 15.58
C GLY A 557 -16.97 -14.65 15.27
N TRP A 558 -17.62 -13.56 14.86
CA TRP A 558 -19.06 -13.48 14.65
C TRP A 558 -19.37 -13.06 13.20
N ASP A 559 -20.47 -13.52 12.64
CA ASP A 559 -21.02 -13.02 11.37
C ASP A 559 -22.53 -13.17 11.39
N ILE A 560 -23.25 -12.20 10.81
CA ILE A 560 -24.72 -12.29 10.66
C ILE A 560 -25.16 -13.41 9.72
N SER A 561 -24.25 -13.99 8.92
CA SER A 561 -24.50 -15.18 8.08
C SER A 561 -23.86 -16.46 8.62
N SER A 562 -24.61 -17.57 8.56
CA SER A 562 -24.26 -18.89 9.10
C SER A 562 -23.20 -19.67 8.31
N LEU A 563 -22.74 -19.13 7.18
CA LEU A 563 -21.78 -19.83 6.31
C LEU A 563 -20.47 -20.11 7.06
N ASN A 564 -20.01 -21.35 6.95
CA ASN A 564 -18.66 -21.73 7.35
C ASN A 564 -17.62 -20.94 6.54
N ILE A 565 -16.40 -20.82 7.06
CA ILE A 565 -15.37 -19.96 6.45
C ILE A 565 -14.95 -20.48 5.05
N GLY A 566 -15.09 -21.77 4.78
CA GLY A 566 -14.84 -22.37 3.46
C GLY A 566 -15.83 -21.91 2.38
N GLU A 567 -17.11 -21.82 2.71
CA GLU A 567 -18.15 -21.28 1.82
C GLU A 567 -18.14 -19.75 1.81
N ALA A 568 -17.77 -19.09 2.91
CA ALA A 568 -17.54 -17.64 2.93
C ALA A 568 -16.40 -17.22 1.98
N MET A 569 -15.30 -17.99 1.95
CA MET A 569 -14.17 -17.80 1.03
C MET A 569 -14.61 -17.94 -0.45
N LYS A 570 -15.39 -18.98 -0.77
CA LYS A 570 -15.98 -19.16 -2.12
C LYS A 570 -16.88 -17.99 -2.50
N ARG A 571 -17.75 -17.55 -1.58
CA ARG A 571 -18.65 -16.39 -1.74
C ARG A 571 -17.88 -15.07 -1.93
N ALA A 572 -16.70 -14.93 -1.32
CA ALA A 572 -15.87 -13.74 -1.41
C ALA A 572 -15.18 -13.59 -2.78
N GLN A 573 -14.87 -14.72 -3.45
CA GLN A 573 -14.23 -14.77 -4.77
C GLN A 573 -12.85 -14.08 -4.87
N VAL A 574 -12.15 -13.94 -3.73
CA VAL A 574 -10.85 -13.24 -3.62
C VAL A 574 -9.65 -14.11 -4.02
N LEU A 575 -9.68 -15.40 -3.67
CA LEU A 575 -8.53 -16.29 -3.76
C LEU A 575 -8.58 -17.20 -5.00
N GLU A 576 -7.41 -17.51 -5.54
CA GLU A 576 -7.23 -18.50 -6.61
C GLU A 576 -7.85 -19.86 -6.24
N VAL A 577 -8.57 -20.48 -7.19
CA VAL A 577 -9.33 -21.71 -6.94
C VAL A 577 -8.41 -22.85 -6.45
N GLY A 578 -7.21 -22.95 -7.04
CA GLY A 578 -6.19 -23.93 -6.63
C GLY A 578 -5.60 -23.71 -5.23
N LEU A 579 -5.80 -22.53 -4.61
CA LEU A 579 -5.55 -22.31 -3.19
C LEU A 579 -6.80 -22.62 -2.36
N GLN A 580 -7.98 -22.16 -2.81
CA GLN A 580 -9.26 -22.44 -2.14
C GLN A 580 -9.45 -23.94 -1.88
N ASP A 581 -9.26 -24.78 -2.89
CA ASP A 581 -9.43 -26.24 -2.78
C ASP A 581 -8.51 -26.89 -1.72
N GLN A 582 -7.30 -26.35 -1.53
CA GLN A 582 -6.35 -26.85 -0.53
C GLN A 582 -6.78 -26.52 0.91
N VAL A 583 -7.20 -25.28 1.15
CA VAL A 583 -7.59 -24.82 2.50
C VAL A 583 -9.04 -25.16 2.87
N TYR A 584 -9.91 -25.36 1.88
CA TYR A 584 -11.37 -25.51 2.05
C TYR A 584 -11.75 -26.59 3.08
N LYS A 585 -11.10 -27.77 3.07
CA LYS A 585 -11.41 -28.86 4.01
C LYS A 585 -11.28 -28.45 5.47
N ARG A 586 -10.41 -27.49 5.79
CA ARG A 586 -10.21 -26.97 7.16
C ARG A 586 -11.11 -25.78 7.44
N LEU A 587 -11.13 -24.80 6.54
CA LEU A 587 -11.98 -23.61 6.67
C LEU A 587 -13.48 -23.95 6.72
N ALA A 588 -13.91 -25.06 6.10
CA ALA A 588 -15.29 -25.53 6.19
C ALA A 588 -15.71 -26.08 7.57
N GLN A 589 -14.75 -26.32 8.47
CA GLN A 589 -15.00 -26.72 9.86
C GLN A 589 -15.16 -25.50 10.79
N LEU A 590 -14.66 -24.33 10.37
CA LEU A 590 -14.76 -23.07 11.10
C LEU A 590 -16.10 -22.40 10.77
N ARG A 591 -16.82 -21.93 11.80
CA ARG A 591 -18.14 -21.29 11.67
C ARG A 591 -18.20 -20.05 12.55
N PRO A 592 -18.69 -18.91 12.02
CA PRO A 592 -18.93 -17.72 12.84
C PRO A 592 -20.00 -17.96 13.91
N ARG A 593 -19.76 -17.43 15.10
CA ARG A 593 -20.77 -17.27 16.16
C ARG A 593 -21.91 -16.36 15.67
N PRO A 594 -23.14 -16.50 16.19
CA PRO A 594 -24.24 -15.59 15.87
C PRO A 594 -23.87 -14.15 16.23
N SER A 595 -24.07 -13.21 15.32
CA SER A 595 -23.72 -11.79 15.54
C SER A 595 -24.91 -10.97 16.00
N ILE A 596 -24.66 -9.79 16.58
CA ILE A 596 -25.69 -8.75 16.66
C ILE A 596 -26.04 -8.32 15.23
N TYR A 597 -27.34 -8.18 14.94
CA TYR A 597 -27.86 -7.59 13.70
C TYR A 597 -28.91 -6.55 14.07
N ASP A 598 -28.69 -5.32 13.62
CA ASP A 598 -29.68 -4.23 13.69
C ASP A 598 -29.89 -3.69 12.26
N PRO A 599 -31.12 -3.75 11.72
CA PRO A 599 -31.41 -3.33 10.34
C PRO A 599 -31.32 -1.82 10.14
N ASP A 600 -31.39 -1.02 11.20
CA ASP A 600 -31.35 0.45 11.11
C ASP A 600 -29.90 0.99 11.04
N PHE A 601 -28.89 0.12 11.22
CA PHE A 601 -27.48 0.51 11.17
C PHE A 601 -26.77 0.18 9.86
N ILE A 602 -27.12 -0.93 9.19
CA ILE A 602 -26.52 -1.34 7.91
C ILE A 602 -27.52 -1.24 6.75
N ALA A 603 -27.08 -1.46 5.52
CA ALA A 603 -27.98 -1.36 4.37
C ALA A 603 -29.09 -2.42 4.42
N ALA A 604 -30.35 -2.05 4.17
CA ALA A 604 -31.49 -2.98 4.16
C ALA A 604 -31.30 -4.16 3.19
N ASN A 605 -30.47 -4.01 2.15
CA ASN A 605 -30.10 -5.07 1.22
C ASN A 605 -29.21 -6.19 1.83
N GLN A 606 -28.95 -6.14 3.14
CA GLN A 606 -28.26 -7.16 3.93
C GLN A 606 -29.22 -8.09 4.68
N ALA A 607 -30.53 -7.83 4.68
CA ALA A 607 -31.52 -8.65 5.41
C ALA A 607 -31.47 -10.14 5.01
N ASP A 608 -31.36 -10.44 3.72
CA ASP A 608 -31.26 -11.83 3.19
C ASP A 608 -29.97 -12.56 3.62
N ARG A 609 -28.98 -11.85 4.17
CA ARG A 609 -27.73 -12.40 4.72
C ARG A 609 -27.85 -12.74 6.21
N ALA A 610 -28.86 -12.22 6.92
CA ALA A 610 -28.92 -12.20 8.38
C ALA A 610 -29.64 -13.43 9.01
N ASP A 611 -29.13 -14.64 8.79
CA ASP A 611 -29.68 -15.89 9.35
C ASP A 611 -29.03 -16.33 10.68
N ASN A 612 -27.89 -15.75 11.08
CA ASN A 612 -27.08 -16.13 12.23
C ASN A 612 -26.98 -14.99 13.25
N THR A 613 -28.07 -14.73 13.99
CA THR A 613 -28.21 -13.48 14.77
C THR A 613 -28.56 -13.70 16.26
N ILE A 614 -27.91 -12.97 17.16
CA ILE A 614 -28.30 -12.89 18.58
C ILE A 614 -29.61 -12.09 18.72
N LYS A 615 -30.63 -12.71 19.31
CA LYS A 615 -31.93 -12.09 19.61
C LYS A 615 -31.96 -11.54 21.04
N GLY A 616 -32.95 -10.71 21.35
CA GLY A 616 -33.14 -10.07 22.65
C GLY A 616 -32.88 -8.56 22.60
N THR A 617 -32.83 -7.94 23.77
CA THR A 617 -32.43 -6.54 23.97
C THR A 617 -30.92 -6.35 23.78
N ARG A 618 -30.50 -5.10 23.57
CA ARG A 618 -29.09 -4.69 23.51
C ARG A 618 -28.30 -5.09 24.77
N GLN A 619 -28.95 -5.13 25.94
CA GLN A 619 -28.32 -5.58 27.19
C GLN A 619 -28.09 -7.11 27.22
N GLU A 620 -29.01 -7.92 26.69
CA GLU A 620 -28.83 -9.37 26.55
C GLU A 620 -27.80 -9.68 25.46
N GLN A 621 -27.82 -8.94 24.34
CA GLN A 621 -26.81 -9.03 23.28
C GLN A 621 -25.41 -8.72 23.80
N TYR A 622 -25.22 -7.65 24.59
CA TYR A 622 -23.96 -7.35 25.27
C TYR A 622 -23.49 -8.51 26.17
N GLN A 623 -24.40 -9.10 26.96
CA GLN A 623 -24.08 -10.22 27.84
C GLN A 623 -23.62 -11.46 27.05
N GLN A 624 -24.24 -11.74 25.89
CA GLN A 624 -23.80 -12.83 25.01
C GLN A 624 -22.41 -12.57 24.43
N ILE A 625 -22.10 -11.35 23.96
CA ILE A 625 -20.75 -11.04 23.45
C ILE A 625 -19.69 -11.16 24.55
N VAL A 626 -19.96 -10.67 25.77
CA VAL A 626 -19.07 -10.86 26.92
C VAL A 626 -18.86 -12.35 27.24
N GLN A 627 -19.91 -13.17 27.15
CA GLN A 627 -19.82 -14.62 27.34
C GLN A 627 -19.00 -15.30 26.23
N ASP A 628 -19.22 -14.95 24.95
CA ASP A 628 -18.46 -15.49 23.82
C ASP A 628 -16.95 -15.20 23.94
N ILE A 629 -16.58 -13.99 24.38
CA ILE A 629 -15.18 -13.61 24.61
C ILE A 629 -14.56 -14.47 25.73
N ARG A 630 -15.28 -14.70 26.83
CA ARG A 630 -14.82 -15.55 27.95
C ARG A 630 -14.66 -17.00 27.54
N GLU A 631 -15.62 -17.54 26.79
CA GLU A 631 -15.56 -18.90 26.24
C GLU A 631 -14.38 -19.06 25.29
N PHE A 632 -14.17 -18.12 24.38
CA PHE A 632 -13.03 -18.15 23.47
C PHE A 632 -11.70 -18.14 24.22
N LYS A 633 -11.51 -17.23 25.20
CA LYS A 633 -10.33 -17.21 26.09
C LYS A 633 -10.11 -18.58 26.75
N GLN A 634 -11.15 -19.14 27.36
CA GLN A 634 -11.09 -20.40 28.10
C GLN A 634 -10.81 -21.63 27.21
N GLN A 635 -11.45 -21.71 26.04
CA GLN A 635 -11.36 -22.86 25.14
C GLN A 635 -10.06 -22.86 24.33
N SER A 636 -9.60 -21.68 23.90
CA SER A 636 -8.39 -21.56 23.08
C SER A 636 -7.10 -21.60 23.90
N GLY A 637 -7.10 -21.06 25.13
CA GLY A 637 -5.91 -20.89 25.96
C GLY A 637 -4.95 -19.82 25.42
N VAL A 638 -5.51 -18.65 25.05
CA VAL A 638 -4.77 -17.46 24.60
C VAL A 638 -4.57 -16.48 25.77
N ASP A 639 -3.40 -15.84 25.85
CA ASP A 639 -3.07 -14.90 26.93
C ASP A 639 -3.58 -13.48 26.63
N LYS A 640 -3.75 -13.15 25.35
CA LYS A 640 -4.25 -11.85 24.86
C LYS A 640 -5.34 -12.07 23.81
N VAL A 641 -6.38 -11.25 23.85
CA VAL A 641 -7.39 -11.19 22.79
C VAL A 641 -7.43 -9.78 22.18
N VAL A 642 -7.35 -9.74 20.85
CA VAL A 642 -7.71 -8.58 20.02
C VAL A 642 -9.07 -8.87 19.39
N ILE A 643 -9.97 -7.90 19.45
CA ILE A 643 -11.28 -7.94 18.82
C ILE A 643 -11.29 -6.87 17.73
N LEU A 644 -11.62 -7.26 16.50
CA LEU A 644 -11.51 -6.37 15.35
C LEU A 644 -12.78 -6.39 14.50
N TRP A 645 -13.35 -5.21 14.27
CA TRP A 645 -14.50 -5.02 13.40
C TRP A 645 -14.05 -4.98 11.95
N THR A 646 -14.46 -5.99 11.18
CA THR A 646 -14.34 -6.02 9.71
C THR A 646 -15.69 -6.36 9.03
N ALA A 647 -16.79 -6.17 9.76
CA ALA A 647 -18.15 -6.28 9.24
C ALA A 647 -18.53 -5.04 8.42
N ASN A 648 -19.72 -5.10 7.84
CA ASN A 648 -20.36 -4.01 7.11
C ASN A 648 -20.13 -2.63 7.74
N THR A 649 -19.92 -1.63 6.88
CA THR A 649 -19.97 -0.22 7.28
C THR A 649 -21.37 0.10 7.84
N GLU A 650 -21.46 0.52 9.10
CA GLU A 650 -22.70 1.05 9.67
C GLU A 650 -22.89 2.53 9.26
N ARG A 651 -24.09 3.09 9.45
CA ARG A 651 -24.28 4.54 9.51
C ARG A 651 -23.60 5.11 10.77
N PHE A 652 -23.47 6.43 10.85
CA PHE A 652 -23.13 7.05 12.13
C PHE A 652 -24.28 6.94 13.14
N ALA A 653 -23.92 6.72 14.41
CA ALA A 653 -24.79 6.94 15.56
C ALA A 653 -24.79 8.43 15.93
N GLU A 654 -25.95 8.96 16.33
CA GLU A 654 -26.07 10.37 16.73
C GLU A 654 -25.50 10.58 18.15
N VAL A 655 -24.54 11.51 18.31
CA VAL A 655 -23.91 11.79 19.60
C VAL A 655 -24.80 12.75 20.41
N LYS A 656 -25.26 12.31 21.60
CA LYS A 656 -26.25 13.02 22.43
C LYS A 656 -25.91 12.95 23.91
N GLU A 657 -26.03 14.11 24.56
CA GLU A 657 -25.98 14.23 26.02
C GLU A 657 -27.02 13.32 26.68
N GLY A 658 -26.63 12.63 27.75
CA GLY A 658 -27.49 11.69 28.46
C GLY A 658 -27.69 10.34 27.76
N VAL A 659 -27.16 10.15 26.54
CA VAL A 659 -27.29 8.91 25.74
C VAL A 659 -25.96 8.19 25.57
N ASN A 660 -24.94 8.86 25.02
CA ASN A 660 -23.66 8.22 24.64
C ASN A 660 -22.42 9.13 24.80
N THR A 661 -22.60 10.28 25.47
CA THR A 661 -21.54 11.24 25.84
C THR A 661 -20.65 10.79 26.99
N THR A 662 -21.14 9.93 27.88
CA THR A 662 -20.37 9.39 29.01
C THR A 662 -20.53 7.88 29.12
N MET A 663 -19.59 7.21 29.80
CA MET A 663 -19.67 5.79 30.14
C MET A 663 -20.97 5.48 30.92
N ALA A 664 -21.34 6.35 31.87
CA ALA A 664 -22.56 6.21 32.66
C ALA A 664 -23.84 6.38 31.82
N ASP A 665 -23.80 7.20 30.76
CA ASP A 665 -24.90 7.32 29.79
C ASP A 665 -25.00 6.08 28.91
N LEU A 666 -23.89 5.57 28.39
CA LEU A 666 -23.87 4.34 27.58
C LEU A 666 -24.43 3.14 28.35
N GLU A 667 -24.00 2.94 29.60
CA GLU A 667 -24.54 1.89 30.45
C GLU A 667 -26.06 2.02 30.66
N ARG A 668 -26.57 3.25 30.79
CA ARG A 668 -28.00 3.52 30.95
C ARG A 668 -28.76 3.23 29.65
N SER A 669 -28.26 3.73 28.53
CA SER A 669 -28.82 3.55 27.18
C SER A 669 -28.84 2.09 26.73
N LEU A 670 -27.80 1.32 27.08
CA LEU A 670 -27.73 -0.13 26.85
C LEU A 670 -28.86 -0.85 27.60
N LYS A 671 -29.02 -0.56 28.90
CA LYS A 671 -30.07 -1.12 29.78
C LYS A 671 -31.48 -0.67 29.36
N GLN A 672 -31.61 0.52 28.77
CA GLN A 672 -32.84 1.07 28.21
C GLN A 672 -33.12 0.65 26.75
N ASN A 673 -32.25 -0.16 26.13
CA ASN A 673 -32.37 -0.61 24.75
C ASN A 673 -32.49 0.56 23.72
N HIS A 674 -31.76 1.65 23.96
CA HIS A 674 -31.82 2.87 23.16
C HIS A 674 -31.29 2.67 21.72
N SER A 675 -31.96 3.24 20.71
CA SER A 675 -31.66 3.01 19.28
C SER A 675 -30.23 3.39 18.91
N GLU A 676 -29.75 4.57 19.32
CA GLU A 676 -28.40 5.09 18.98
C GLU A 676 -27.23 4.39 19.70
N ILE A 677 -27.47 3.24 20.33
CA ILE A 677 -26.42 2.27 20.68
C ILE A 677 -26.33 1.27 19.52
N SER A 678 -25.25 1.33 18.74
CA SER A 678 -25.07 0.46 17.57
C SER A 678 -24.55 -0.93 17.95
N PRO A 679 -24.67 -1.93 17.06
CA PRO A 679 -23.96 -3.20 17.20
C PRO A 679 -22.45 -3.00 17.45
N SER A 680 -21.76 -2.14 16.69
CA SER A 680 -20.33 -1.88 16.93
C SER A 680 -20.05 -1.22 18.29
N THR A 681 -20.93 -0.35 18.79
CA THR A 681 -20.84 0.18 20.16
C THR A 681 -20.89 -0.94 21.20
N ILE A 682 -21.80 -1.92 21.04
CA ILE A 682 -21.96 -3.05 21.97
C ILE A 682 -20.71 -3.94 21.97
N PHE A 683 -20.15 -4.23 20.79
CA PHE A 683 -18.90 -4.97 20.67
C PHE A 683 -17.71 -4.24 21.31
N ALA A 684 -17.61 -2.92 21.14
CA ALA A 684 -16.58 -2.11 21.79
C ALA A 684 -16.70 -2.13 23.32
N MET A 685 -17.92 -1.91 23.85
CA MET A 685 -18.18 -1.97 25.30
C MET A 685 -17.84 -3.35 25.88
N ALA A 686 -18.23 -4.44 25.20
CA ALA A 686 -17.96 -5.80 25.64
C ALA A 686 -16.45 -6.13 25.62
N ALA A 687 -15.72 -5.67 24.60
CA ALA A 687 -14.28 -5.81 24.51
C ALA A 687 -13.55 -5.08 25.63
N ILE A 688 -13.93 -3.82 25.91
CA ILE A 688 -13.35 -2.99 26.96
C ILE A 688 -13.60 -3.59 28.35
N ALA A 689 -14.83 -4.02 28.64
CA ALA A 689 -15.19 -4.68 29.90
C ALA A 689 -14.42 -6.00 30.14
N GLU A 690 -14.02 -6.67 29.06
CA GLU A 690 -13.20 -7.88 29.07
C GLU A 690 -11.69 -7.63 28.96
N ASN A 691 -11.25 -6.36 29.05
CA ASN A 691 -9.88 -5.89 28.85
C ASN A 691 -9.20 -6.48 27.60
N CYS A 692 -9.96 -6.53 26.50
CA CYS A 692 -9.50 -6.90 25.17
C CYS A 692 -9.17 -5.63 24.38
N ILE A 693 -8.25 -5.72 23.43
CA ILE A 693 -7.97 -4.61 22.52
C ILE A 693 -9.10 -4.57 21.48
N TYR A 694 -9.74 -3.42 21.27
CA TYR A 694 -10.81 -3.27 20.27
C TYR A 694 -10.39 -2.36 19.10
N ILE A 695 -10.49 -2.88 17.88
CA ILE A 695 -10.05 -2.17 16.66
C ILE A 695 -11.20 -2.05 15.67
N ASN A 696 -11.54 -0.83 15.26
CA ASN A 696 -12.57 -0.55 14.27
C ASN A 696 -11.96 -0.42 12.86
N GLY A 697 -12.18 -1.45 12.02
CA GLY A 697 -11.73 -1.48 10.63
C GLY A 697 -12.70 -0.80 9.63
N SER A 698 -13.82 -0.27 10.10
CA SER A 698 -14.88 0.36 9.29
C SER A 698 -15.09 1.83 9.74
N PRO A 699 -15.74 2.69 8.93
CA PRO A 699 -15.70 4.15 9.14
C PRO A 699 -16.74 4.69 10.11
N GLN A 700 -17.68 3.88 10.63
CA GLN A 700 -18.70 4.39 11.56
C GLN A 700 -18.06 4.88 12.86
N ASN A 701 -18.67 5.89 13.49
CA ASN A 701 -18.20 6.53 14.73
C ASN A 701 -18.42 5.66 15.98
N THR A 702 -17.93 4.42 15.98
CA THR A 702 -18.03 3.47 17.10
C THR A 702 -17.55 4.08 18.42
N PHE A 703 -16.50 4.90 18.35
CA PHE A 703 -15.86 5.57 19.48
C PHE A 703 -16.54 6.91 19.82
N VAL A 704 -17.85 6.84 20.11
CA VAL A 704 -18.58 7.94 20.77
C VAL A 704 -17.93 8.28 22.12
N PRO A 705 -18.05 9.51 22.65
CA PRO A 705 -17.22 9.96 23.78
C PRO A 705 -17.28 9.06 25.02
N GLY A 706 -18.44 8.47 25.34
CA GLY A 706 -18.57 7.53 26.45
C GLY A 706 -17.79 6.22 26.27
N VAL A 707 -17.51 5.77 25.03
CA VAL A 707 -16.69 4.58 24.77
C VAL A 707 -15.21 4.90 24.99
N ILE A 708 -14.79 6.14 24.67
CA ILE A 708 -13.44 6.62 24.95
C ILE A 708 -13.24 6.73 26.47
N GLU A 709 -14.19 7.33 27.19
CA GLU A 709 -14.18 7.38 28.66
C GLU A 709 -14.14 5.97 29.28
N MET A 710 -14.94 5.03 28.77
CA MET A 710 -14.93 3.63 29.24
C MET A 710 -13.58 2.96 28.97
N ALA A 711 -12.96 3.17 27.81
CA ALA A 711 -11.64 2.63 27.49
C ALA A 711 -10.52 3.23 28.37
N GLU A 712 -10.62 4.51 28.73
CA GLU A 712 -9.71 5.17 29.68
C GLU A 712 -9.95 4.70 31.12
N HIS A 713 -11.21 4.46 31.53
CA HIS A 713 -11.56 3.94 32.86
C HIS A 713 -11.07 2.50 33.11
N TYR A 714 -11.23 1.61 32.12
CA TYR A 714 -10.79 0.21 32.21
C TYR A 714 -9.30 0.01 31.86
N GLY A 715 -8.62 1.03 31.32
CA GLY A 715 -7.25 0.91 30.79
C GLY A 715 -7.14 0.02 29.55
N ALA A 716 -8.24 -0.22 28.85
CA ALA A 716 -8.29 -1.06 27.66
C ALA A 716 -7.93 -0.27 26.40
N PHE A 717 -7.31 -0.93 25.41
CA PHE A 717 -6.86 -0.25 24.19
C PHE A 717 -7.93 -0.23 23.09
N ILE A 718 -8.10 0.93 22.47
CA ILE A 718 -8.99 1.18 21.33
C ILE A 718 -8.23 1.83 20.15
N ALA A 719 -8.60 1.47 18.93
CA ALA A 719 -8.04 2.04 17.71
C ALA A 719 -9.02 2.00 16.53
N GLY A 720 -8.83 2.91 15.56
CA GLY A 720 -9.65 3.05 14.36
C GLY A 720 -9.30 4.35 13.64
N ASP A 721 -10.05 4.81 12.64
CA ASP A 721 -11.19 4.16 11.98
C ASP A 721 -10.92 3.93 10.48
N ASP A 722 -11.56 2.89 9.91
CA ASP A 722 -11.56 2.47 8.49
C ASP A 722 -10.19 2.06 7.89
N PHE A 723 -10.04 0.84 7.36
CA PHE A 723 -8.75 0.36 6.82
C PHE A 723 -8.18 1.23 5.69
N LYS A 724 -6.92 1.66 5.78
CA LYS A 724 -6.23 2.42 4.72
C LYS A 724 -5.57 1.49 3.70
N SER A 725 -6.38 0.80 2.90
CA SER A 725 -5.97 -0.18 1.88
C SER A 725 -5.27 0.43 0.65
N GLY A 726 -6.03 0.78 -0.39
CA GLY A 726 -5.53 1.26 -1.69
C GLY A 726 -5.58 2.78 -1.84
N GLN A 727 -6.60 3.29 -2.54
CA GLN A 727 -6.79 4.71 -2.91
C GLN A 727 -6.38 5.71 -1.82
N THR A 728 -6.92 5.58 -0.60
CA THR A 728 -6.64 6.54 0.48
C THR A 728 -5.18 6.49 0.95
N LYS A 729 -4.53 5.31 0.91
CA LYS A 729 -3.11 5.13 1.26
C LYS A 729 -2.23 5.90 0.27
N LEU A 730 -2.54 5.79 -1.02
CA LEU A 730 -1.87 6.55 -2.08
C LEU A 730 -2.16 8.05 -1.99
N LYS A 731 -3.41 8.47 -1.70
CA LYS A 731 -3.78 9.88 -1.47
C LYS A 731 -2.94 10.52 -0.34
N SER A 732 -2.78 9.82 0.79
CA SER A 732 -1.94 10.24 1.93
C SER A 732 -0.42 10.25 1.66
N VAL A 733 0.01 9.79 0.48
CA VAL A 733 1.40 9.92 -0.02
C VAL A 733 1.49 11.06 -1.04
N LEU A 734 0.55 11.13 -1.98
CA LEU A 734 0.59 12.11 -3.07
C LEU A 734 0.37 13.54 -2.58
N VAL A 735 -0.59 13.78 -1.68
CA VAL A 735 -0.84 15.13 -1.14
C VAL A 735 0.32 15.61 -0.27
N ASP A 736 0.90 14.69 0.53
CA ASP A 736 2.10 14.93 1.34
C ASP A 736 3.30 15.33 0.45
N PHE A 737 3.55 14.57 -0.62
CA PHE A 737 4.55 14.87 -1.65
C PHE A 737 4.33 16.22 -2.34
N LEU A 738 3.13 16.48 -2.88
CA LEU A 738 2.84 17.70 -3.65
C LEU A 738 3.00 18.96 -2.79
N VAL A 739 2.39 18.98 -1.59
CA VAL A 739 2.45 20.13 -0.68
C VAL A 739 3.88 20.35 -0.16
N SER A 740 4.62 19.26 0.14
CA SER A 740 6.03 19.35 0.54
C SER A 740 6.96 19.81 -0.60
N ALA A 741 6.60 19.55 -1.86
CA ALA A 741 7.30 20.04 -3.04
C ALA A 741 6.97 21.49 -3.41
N GLY A 742 6.09 22.17 -2.66
CA GLY A 742 5.64 23.53 -2.98
C GLY A 742 4.63 23.61 -4.14
N ILE A 743 3.99 22.49 -4.48
CA ILE A 743 2.92 22.42 -5.48
C ILE A 743 1.58 22.51 -4.76
N LYS A 744 0.62 23.28 -5.29
CA LYS A 744 -0.70 23.50 -4.67
C LYS A 744 -1.78 22.65 -5.34
N PRO A 745 -2.16 21.46 -4.82
CA PRO A 745 -3.43 20.83 -5.16
C PRO A 745 -4.59 21.83 -5.04
N VAL A 746 -5.39 21.97 -6.08
CA VAL A 746 -6.60 22.82 -6.10
C VAL A 746 -7.87 22.01 -6.39
N SER A 747 -7.75 20.83 -6.99
CA SER A 747 -8.85 19.87 -7.11
C SER A 747 -8.36 18.43 -6.96
N ILE A 748 -9.12 17.62 -6.22
CA ILE A 748 -8.87 16.20 -5.97
C ILE A 748 -10.21 15.47 -6.16
N VAL A 749 -10.31 14.61 -7.17
CA VAL A 749 -11.55 13.92 -7.53
C VAL A 749 -11.35 12.40 -7.49
N SER A 750 -11.95 11.73 -6.50
CA SER A 750 -11.71 10.31 -6.19
C SER A 750 -12.92 9.42 -6.49
N TYR A 751 -13.01 8.90 -7.71
CA TYR A 751 -14.00 7.89 -8.09
C TYR A 751 -13.60 6.48 -7.65
N ASN A 752 -14.60 5.64 -7.37
CA ASN A 752 -14.43 4.24 -7.01
C ASN A 752 -15.62 3.41 -7.54
N HIS A 753 -15.35 2.17 -7.95
CA HIS A 753 -16.41 1.16 -8.06
C HIS A 753 -15.93 -0.25 -7.70
N LEU A 754 -16.83 -1.04 -7.10
CA LEU A 754 -16.58 -2.40 -6.63
C LEU A 754 -17.88 -3.24 -6.62
N GLY A 755 -17.75 -4.56 -6.74
CA GLY A 755 -18.87 -5.51 -6.87
C GLY A 755 -19.07 -6.46 -5.68
N ASN A 756 -18.20 -6.38 -4.67
CA ASN A 756 -18.28 -7.17 -3.44
C ASN A 756 -19.39 -6.68 -2.47
N ASN A 757 -19.51 -7.33 -1.31
CA ASN A 757 -20.56 -6.99 -0.35
C ASN A 757 -20.34 -5.64 0.36
N ASP A 758 -19.12 -5.11 0.44
CA ASP A 758 -18.90 -3.73 0.93
C ASP A 758 -19.48 -2.73 -0.08
N GLY A 759 -19.21 -2.91 -1.37
CA GLY A 759 -19.87 -2.14 -2.43
C GLY A 759 -21.40 -2.23 -2.39
N LYS A 760 -21.95 -3.44 -2.16
CA LYS A 760 -23.40 -3.64 -2.01
C LYS A 760 -23.98 -2.88 -0.81
N ASN A 761 -23.26 -2.85 0.32
CA ASN A 761 -23.67 -2.13 1.52
C ASN A 761 -23.53 -0.60 1.35
N LEU A 762 -22.42 -0.15 0.77
CA LEU A 762 -22.13 1.26 0.47
C LEU A 762 -22.97 1.82 -0.68
N SER A 763 -23.87 1.06 -1.29
CA SER A 763 -24.88 1.60 -2.21
C SER A 763 -25.99 2.37 -1.48
N ALA A 764 -26.09 2.25 -0.15
CA ALA A 764 -27.07 2.96 0.67
C ALA A 764 -26.48 4.31 1.17
N PRO A 765 -27.21 5.45 1.06
CA PRO A 765 -26.63 6.78 1.33
C PRO A 765 -26.07 6.99 2.73
N GLN A 766 -26.66 6.40 3.77
CA GLN A 766 -26.22 6.60 5.16
C GLN A 766 -24.87 5.90 5.42
N GLN A 767 -24.70 4.68 4.92
CA GLN A 767 -23.46 3.90 5.01
C GLN A 767 -22.38 4.48 4.08
N PHE A 768 -22.78 5.01 2.91
CA PHE A 768 -21.88 5.78 2.06
C PHE A 768 -21.33 7.03 2.77
N ARG A 769 -22.18 7.81 3.45
CA ARG A 769 -21.78 9.06 4.13
C ARG A 769 -20.67 8.84 5.16
N SER A 770 -20.68 7.72 5.87
CA SER A 770 -19.59 7.34 6.79
C SER A 770 -18.26 7.14 6.05
N LYS A 771 -18.28 6.41 4.91
CA LYS A 771 -17.12 6.16 4.04
C LYS A 771 -16.66 7.40 3.25
N GLU A 772 -17.55 8.36 3.04
CA GLU A 772 -17.26 9.66 2.43
C GLU A 772 -16.44 10.52 3.38
N ILE A 773 -16.90 10.72 4.62
CA ILE A 773 -16.19 11.48 5.67
C ILE A 773 -14.78 10.91 5.90
N SER A 774 -14.63 9.58 6.05
CA SER A 774 -13.32 8.95 6.27
C SER A 774 -12.35 9.07 5.09
N LYS A 775 -12.84 9.43 3.89
CA LYS A 775 -12.04 9.60 2.67
C LYS A 775 -11.71 11.05 2.31
N SER A 776 -12.46 12.01 2.86
CA SER A 776 -12.22 13.44 2.65
C SER A 776 -11.16 13.97 3.60
N ASN A 777 -11.34 13.78 4.92
CA ASN A 777 -10.53 14.40 5.99
C ASN A 777 -9.02 14.04 6.00
N VAL A 778 -8.57 13.19 5.07
CA VAL A 778 -7.20 12.69 4.95
C VAL A 778 -6.22 13.72 4.34
N VAL A 779 -6.70 14.90 3.92
CA VAL A 779 -5.88 15.97 3.31
C VAL A 779 -5.71 17.19 4.22
N ASP A 780 -6.55 17.33 5.24
CA ASP A 780 -6.72 18.59 5.99
C ASP A 780 -5.46 19.02 6.74
N ASP A 781 -4.74 18.08 7.35
CA ASP A 781 -3.49 18.36 8.09
C ASP A 781 -2.34 18.78 7.16
N MET A 782 -2.34 18.32 5.91
CA MET A 782 -1.36 18.76 4.92
C MET A 782 -1.70 20.13 4.33
N VAL A 783 -2.97 20.40 4.03
CA VAL A 783 -3.45 21.73 3.61
C VAL A 783 -3.12 22.77 4.69
N ALA A 784 -3.49 22.49 5.95
CA ALA A 784 -3.20 23.36 7.09
C ALA A 784 -1.71 23.53 7.42
N SER A 785 -0.83 22.65 6.90
CA SER A 785 0.62 22.77 7.14
C SER A 785 1.29 23.90 6.35
N ASN A 786 0.71 24.33 5.23
CA ASN A 786 1.39 25.18 4.25
C ASN A 786 0.62 26.46 3.91
N HIS A 787 0.68 27.42 4.83
CA HIS A 787 0.13 28.78 4.73
C HIS A 787 0.79 29.68 3.64
N ILE A 788 1.72 29.15 2.85
CA ILE A 788 2.28 29.84 1.67
C ILE A 788 1.50 29.43 0.41
N LEU A 789 0.99 28.20 0.39
CA LEU A 789 0.13 27.70 -0.69
C LEU A 789 -1.34 27.99 -0.43
N TYR A 790 -1.81 27.84 0.81
CA TYR A 790 -3.22 27.95 1.17
C TYR A 790 -3.50 29.12 2.10
N ASP A 791 -4.52 29.91 1.77
CA ASP A 791 -5.07 30.93 2.68
C ASP A 791 -5.81 30.29 3.87
N ALA A 792 -6.10 31.07 4.91
CA ALA A 792 -6.80 30.58 6.09
C ALA A 792 -8.22 30.08 5.74
N ASN A 793 -8.46 28.78 5.96
CA ASN A 793 -9.66 28.03 5.55
C ASN A 793 -9.82 27.84 4.03
N GLU A 794 -8.76 28.01 3.23
CA GLU A 794 -8.74 27.54 1.85
C GLU A 794 -8.48 26.02 1.81
N HIS A 795 -9.29 25.29 1.04
CA HIS A 795 -9.12 23.86 0.78
C HIS A 795 -9.27 23.60 -0.73
N PRO A 796 -8.63 22.56 -1.29
CA PRO A 796 -8.91 22.11 -2.65
C PRO A 796 -10.34 21.60 -2.79
N ASP A 797 -10.92 21.70 -3.99
CA ASP A 797 -12.16 21.02 -4.33
C ASP A 797 -11.99 19.51 -4.10
N HIS A 798 -12.76 18.91 -3.17
CA HIS A 798 -12.63 17.50 -2.83
C HIS A 798 -13.92 16.72 -3.07
N CYS A 799 -13.89 15.83 -4.06
CA CYS A 799 -15.02 14.98 -4.39
C CYS A 799 -14.67 13.50 -4.19
N VAL A 800 -15.55 12.76 -3.53
CA VAL A 800 -15.40 11.32 -3.28
C VAL A 800 -16.65 10.60 -3.79
N VAL A 801 -16.47 9.61 -4.66
CA VAL A 801 -17.58 8.81 -5.20
C VAL A 801 -17.29 7.33 -5.02
N ILE A 802 -18.32 6.56 -4.62
CA ILE A 802 -18.32 5.10 -4.61
C ILE A 802 -19.59 4.64 -5.34
N LYS A 803 -19.48 3.65 -6.24
CA LYS A 803 -20.61 3.00 -6.92
C LYS A 803 -20.51 1.48 -6.81
N TYR A 804 -21.66 0.83 -6.66
CA TYR A 804 -21.77 -0.61 -6.72
C TYR A 804 -21.82 -1.07 -8.18
N VAL A 805 -20.87 -1.90 -8.59
CA VAL A 805 -20.76 -2.47 -9.95
C VAL A 805 -20.44 -3.96 -9.80
N PRO A 806 -21.46 -4.85 -9.79
CA PRO A 806 -21.31 -6.27 -9.45
C PRO A 806 -20.20 -7.00 -10.21
N TYR A 807 -20.03 -6.66 -11.50
CA TYR A 807 -19.14 -7.37 -12.42
C TYR A 807 -17.66 -7.42 -11.99
N VAL A 808 -17.17 -6.42 -11.26
CA VAL A 808 -15.74 -6.39 -10.85
C VAL A 808 -15.47 -7.17 -9.57
N GLY A 809 -16.49 -7.67 -8.86
CA GLY A 809 -16.30 -8.42 -7.61
C GLY A 809 -15.46 -7.65 -6.57
N ASP A 810 -14.43 -8.30 -6.05
CA ASP A 810 -13.47 -7.69 -5.10
C ASP A 810 -12.40 -6.81 -5.77
N SER A 811 -12.28 -6.87 -7.11
CA SER A 811 -11.34 -6.10 -7.95
C SER A 811 -11.79 -4.65 -8.10
N LYS A 812 -11.87 -3.96 -6.96
CA LYS A 812 -12.24 -2.56 -6.82
C LYS A 812 -11.37 -1.68 -7.71
N ARG A 813 -11.99 -0.86 -8.54
CA ARG A 813 -11.30 0.19 -9.31
C ARG A 813 -11.34 1.51 -8.57
N ALA A 814 -10.23 2.22 -8.59
CA ALA A 814 -10.09 3.61 -8.18
C ALA A 814 -9.64 4.43 -9.40
N MET A 815 -10.23 5.60 -9.56
CA MET A 815 -9.86 6.58 -10.57
C MET A 815 -9.78 7.93 -9.86
N ASP A 816 -8.58 8.46 -9.77
CA ASP A 816 -8.27 9.67 -9.03
C ASP A 816 -7.65 10.72 -9.97
N GLU A 817 -8.21 11.93 -9.99
CA GLU A 817 -7.57 13.09 -10.60
C GLU A 817 -7.05 14.03 -9.50
N TYR A 818 -5.81 14.48 -9.64
CA TYR A 818 -5.21 15.55 -8.84
C TYR A 818 -4.82 16.68 -9.78
N THR A 819 -5.55 17.79 -9.76
CA THR A 819 -5.21 19.01 -10.50
C THR A 819 -4.65 20.06 -9.54
N SER A 820 -3.46 20.56 -9.86
CA SER A 820 -2.64 21.41 -8.99
C SER A 820 -2.13 22.64 -9.73
N GLN A 821 -2.01 23.76 -9.04
CA GLN A 821 -1.33 24.96 -9.52
C GLN A 821 0.18 24.85 -9.28
N ILE A 822 0.95 25.35 -10.25
CA ILE A 822 2.41 25.50 -10.21
C ILE A 822 2.78 26.94 -10.63
N MET A 823 4.08 27.24 -10.76
CA MET A 823 4.57 28.60 -11.00
C MET A 823 3.91 29.28 -12.23
N LEU A 824 3.78 30.61 -12.15
CA LEU A 824 3.32 31.48 -13.23
C LEU A 824 1.91 31.16 -13.79
N GLY A 825 1.05 30.50 -12.99
CA GLY A 825 -0.30 30.09 -13.41
C GLY A 825 -0.33 28.80 -14.24
N GLY A 826 0.81 28.12 -14.38
CA GLY A 826 0.83 26.76 -14.93
C GLY A 826 0.06 25.79 -14.05
N HIS A 827 -0.35 24.66 -14.62
CA HIS A 827 -1.06 23.60 -13.92
C HIS A 827 -0.36 22.25 -14.12
N ASN A 828 -0.48 21.37 -13.12
CA ASN A 828 -0.08 19.98 -13.17
C ASN A 828 -1.31 19.10 -12.86
N THR A 829 -1.62 18.16 -13.74
CA THR A 829 -2.73 17.21 -13.57
C THR A 829 -2.20 15.79 -13.58
N LEU A 830 -2.52 15.02 -12.55
CA LEU A 830 -2.20 13.60 -12.43
C LEU A 830 -3.50 12.80 -12.49
N VAL A 831 -3.68 12.00 -13.55
CA VAL A 831 -4.80 11.05 -13.68
C VAL A 831 -4.29 9.65 -13.35
N ILE A 832 -4.89 9.01 -12.35
CA ILE A 832 -4.43 7.74 -11.78
C ILE A 832 -5.57 6.72 -11.83
N HIS A 833 -5.37 5.62 -12.56
CA HIS A 833 -6.21 4.43 -12.46
C HIS A 833 -5.49 3.36 -11.63
N ASN A 834 -6.16 2.85 -10.60
CA ASN A 834 -5.61 1.84 -9.69
C ASN A 834 -6.61 0.68 -9.54
N THR A 835 -6.14 -0.55 -9.83
CA THR A 835 -6.90 -1.79 -9.61
C THR A 835 -6.49 -2.38 -8.28
N CYS A 836 -7.42 -2.42 -7.33
CA CYS A 836 -7.23 -2.87 -5.97
C CYS A 836 -8.05 -4.15 -5.74
N GLU A 837 -7.41 -5.29 -5.53
CA GLU A 837 -8.07 -6.45 -4.92
C GLU A 837 -8.23 -6.13 -3.42
N ASP A 838 -9.36 -5.53 -3.03
CA ASP A 838 -9.44 -4.74 -1.79
C ASP A 838 -9.27 -5.61 -0.54
N SER A 839 -9.73 -6.87 -0.56
CA SER A 839 -9.52 -7.84 0.53
C SER A 839 -8.07 -8.30 0.63
N LEU A 840 -7.32 -8.38 -0.47
CA LEU A 840 -5.88 -8.68 -0.45
C LEU A 840 -5.05 -7.49 0.05
N LEU A 841 -5.55 -6.26 -0.12
CA LEU A 841 -4.93 -5.06 0.47
C LEU A 841 -5.37 -4.81 1.92
N ALA A 842 -6.57 -5.22 2.34
CA ALA A 842 -7.07 -5.05 3.69
C ALA A 842 -6.62 -6.14 4.66
N THR A 843 -6.54 -7.40 4.21
CA THR A 843 -6.13 -8.56 5.03
C THR A 843 -4.78 -8.37 5.74
N PRO A 844 -3.72 -7.88 5.09
CA PRO A 844 -2.44 -7.62 5.76
C PRO A 844 -2.52 -6.48 6.79
N LEU A 845 -3.42 -5.51 6.60
CA LEU A 845 -3.62 -4.41 7.56
C LEU A 845 -4.33 -4.89 8.83
N ILE A 846 -5.26 -5.85 8.71
CA ILE A 846 -5.90 -6.50 9.88
C ILE A 846 -4.83 -7.23 10.72
N LEU A 847 -3.90 -7.90 10.05
CA LEU A 847 -2.77 -8.57 10.69
C LEU A 847 -1.83 -7.56 11.38
N ASP A 848 -1.41 -6.50 10.68
CA ASP A 848 -0.57 -5.45 11.26
C ASP A 848 -1.25 -4.73 12.44
N LEU A 849 -2.56 -4.46 12.36
CA LEU A 849 -3.36 -3.83 13.41
C LEU A 849 -3.36 -4.68 14.69
N ALA A 850 -3.57 -6.00 14.56
CA ALA A 850 -3.55 -6.91 15.69
C ALA A 850 -2.16 -7.05 16.31
N ILE A 851 -1.11 -7.23 15.48
CA ILE A 851 0.27 -7.42 15.96
C ILE A 851 0.83 -6.15 16.62
N LEU A 852 0.61 -4.97 16.02
CA LEU A 852 1.06 -3.71 16.62
C LEU A 852 0.21 -3.30 17.83
N GLY A 853 -1.09 -3.61 17.84
CA GLY A 853 -1.94 -3.43 19.01
C GLY A 853 -1.47 -4.26 20.21
N GLU A 854 -1.17 -5.54 19.97
CA GLU A 854 -0.55 -6.42 20.98
C GLU A 854 0.77 -5.83 21.49
N LEU A 855 1.69 -5.49 20.58
CA LEU A 855 3.01 -4.96 20.93
C LEU A 855 2.94 -3.67 21.76
N CYS A 856 2.04 -2.74 21.43
CA CYS A 856 1.78 -1.53 22.23
C CYS A 856 1.43 -1.87 23.69
N SER A 857 0.73 -2.98 23.93
CA SER A 857 0.37 -3.43 25.28
C SER A 857 1.52 -4.02 26.10
N ARG A 858 2.69 -4.24 25.49
CA ARG A 858 3.95 -4.66 26.14
C ARG A 858 4.97 -3.53 26.30
N ILE A 859 4.67 -2.33 25.79
CA ILE A 859 5.55 -1.16 25.86
C ILE A 859 5.05 -0.22 26.96
N GLN A 860 5.96 0.17 27.85
CA GLN A 860 5.73 1.13 28.92
C GLN A 860 6.82 2.20 28.95
N VAL A 861 6.48 3.40 29.42
CA VAL A 861 7.39 4.54 29.52
C VAL A 861 7.31 5.19 30.89
N ARG A 862 8.45 5.69 31.37
CA ARG A 862 8.57 6.39 32.65
C ARG A 862 9.50 7.58 32.49
N ARG A 863 9.22 8.70 33.16
CA ARG A 863 10.21 9.79 33.31
C ARG A 863 11.26 9.40 34.33
N LYS A 864 12.54 9.63 34.02
CA LYS A 864 13.66 9.32 34.93
C LYS A 864 13.64 10.18 36.20
N GLU A 865 13.07 11.38 36.11
CA GLU A 865 12.78 12.25 37.25
C GLU A 865 11.26 12.60 37.32
N PRO A 866 10.65 12.62 38.53
CA PRO A 866 11.25 12.26 39.82
C PRO A 866 11.54 10.75 39.93
N ALA A 867 12.66 10.43 40.58
CA ALA A 867 13.10 9.04 40.75
C ALA A 867 12.07 8.23 41.57
N GLY A 868 11.78 7.02 41.12
CA GLY A 868 10.78 6.14 41.75
C GLY A 868 9.35 6.26 41.19
N GLY A 869 9.14 7.01 40.10
CA GLY A 869 7.87 7.00 39.37
C GLY A 869 7.47 5.60 38.84
N GLU A 870 6.19 5.46 38.54
CA GLU A 870 5.60 4.26 37.93
C GLU A 870 5.85 4.18 36.41
N PHE A 871 5.73 2.98 35.84
CA PHE A 871 5.76 2.77 34.40
C PHE A 871 4.36 2.93 33.81
N LEU A 872 4.18 3.94 32.97
CA LEU A 872 2.91 4.22 32.32
C LEU A 872 2.81 3.42 31.00
N PRO A 873 1.68 2.77 30.71
CA PRO A 873 1.41 2.22 29.38
C PRO A 873 1.17 3.35 28.35
N PHE A 874 0.93 2.98 27.10
CA PHE A 874 0.24 3.88 26.17
C PHE A 874 -1.11 4.35 26.74
N ARG A 875 -1.62 5.49 26.25
CA ARG A 875 -3.03 5.86 26.45
C ARG A 875 -3.94 4.86 25.73
N SER A 876 -5.17 4.72 26.21
CA SER A 876 -6.19 3.82 25.65
C SER A 876 -6.39 4.00 24.14
N VAL A 877 -6.36 5.23 23.63
CA VAL A 877 -6.38 5.49 22.18
C VAL A 877 -4.99 5.26 21.56
N LEU A 878 -4.83 4.14 20.84
CA LEU A 878 -3.57 3.77 20.18
C LEU A 878 -3.36 4.48 18.83
N SER A 879 -3.16 5.79 18.86
CA SER A 879 -2.89 6.60 17.66
C SER A 879 -1.62 6.20 16.89
N LEU A 880 -0.76 5.36 17.44
CA LEU A 880 0.36 4.76 16.70
C LEU A 880 -0.10 3.91 15.50
N LEU A 881 -1.32 3.36 15.56
CA LEU A 881 -1.90 2.55 14.49
C LEU A 881 -2.42 3.37 13.30
N SER A 882 -2.31 4.70 13.33
CA SER A 882 -2.79 5.62 12.28
C SER A 882 -2.28 5.33 10.86
N TYR A 883 -1.12 4.67 10.72
CA TYR A 883 -0.63 4.18 9.42
C TYR A 883 -1.63 3.25 8.70
N LEU A 884 -2.43 2.52 9.47
CA LEU A 884 -3.34 1.46 9.01
C LEU A 884 -4.80 1.95 8.88
N CYS A 885 -5.13 3.13 9.42
CA CYS A 885 -6.47 3.73 9.46
C CYS A 885 -6.60 4.95 8.51
N LYS A 886 -7.80 5.20 7.97
CA LYS A 886 -8.08 6.37 7.12
C LYS A 886 -8.39 7.62 7.93
N ALA A 887 -9.24 7.48 8.94
CA ALA A 887 -9.65 8.54 9.85
C ALA A 887 -9.14 8.20 11.27
N PRO A 888 -7.86 8.46 11.58
CA PRO A 888 -7.24 7.94 12.79
C PRO A 888 -7.85 8.55 14.06
N LEU A 889 -8.28 7.70 14.98
CA LEU A 889 -8.66 8.10 16.33
C LEU A 889 -7.40 8.54 17.09
N VAL A 890 -7.44 9.72 17.70
CA VAL A 890 -6.33 10.30 18.47
C VAL A 890 -6.76 10.69 19.89
N PRO A 891 -5.87 10.68 20.89
CA PRO A 891 -6.18 11.13 22.24
C PRO A 891 -6.75 12.56 22.25
N GLN A 892 -7.68 12.83 23.17
CA GLN A 892 -8.37 14.12 23.24
C GLN A 892 -7.38 15.29 23.35
N GLY A 893 -7.57 16.32 22.52
CA GLY A 893 -6.72 17.51 22.46
C GLY A 893 -5.38 17.32 21.70
N THR A 894 -5.15 16.18 21.05
CA THR A 894 -3.98 15.96 20.18
C THR A 894 -4.36 16.09 18.69
N PRO A 895 -3.43 16.54 17.81
CA PRO A 895 -3.72 16.73 16.39
C PRO A 895 -3.77 15.38 15.64
N VAL A 896 -4.68 15.29 14.67
CA VAL A 896 -4.64 14.26 13.62
C VAL A 896 -3.45 14.52 12.70
N VAL A 897 -2.80 13.45 12.26
CA VAL A 897 -1.76 13.45 11.21
C VAL A 897 -2.09 12.34 10.23
N ASN A 898 -2.25 12.65 8.95
CA ASN A 898 -2.61 11.68 7.90
C ASN A 898 -1.44 11.28 7.00
N SER A 899 -0.40 12.12 6.89
CA SER A 899 0.83 11.84 6.12
C SER A 899 1.35 10.43 6.40
N LEU A 900 1.37 9.59 5.35
CA LEU A 900 1.66 8.16 5.51
C LEU A 900 3.11 7.93 5.96
N PHE A 901 4.04 8.76 5.49
CA PHE A 901 5.45 8.67 5.88
C PHE A 901 5.66 9.12 7.32
N ARG A 902 5.04 10.21 7.78
CA ARG A 902 5.11 10.64 9.19
C ARG A 902 4.56 9.56 10.12
N GLN A 903 3.47 8.89 9.73
CA GLN A 903 2.90 7.74 10.47
C GLN A 903 3.84 6.53 10.49
N ARG A 904 4.43 6.13 9.35
CA ARG A 904 5.41 5.02 9.29
C ARG A 904 6.65 5.31 10.15
N THR A 905 7.17 6.53 10.06
CA THR A 905 8.33 7.00 10.82
C THR A 905 8.06 7.07 12.34
N ALA A 906 6.81 7.32 12.76
CA ALA A 906 6.42 7.22 14.17
C ALA A 906 6.50 5.77 14.69
N ILE A 907 6.03 4.79 13.92
CA ILE A 907 6.19 3.36 14.23
C ILE A 907 7.68 3.01 14.30
N GLU A 908 8.44 3.30 13.23
CA GLU A 908 9.86 2.97 13.13
C GLU A 908 10.70 3.57 14.28
N ASN A 909 10.48 4.84 14.62
CA ASN A 909 11.21 5.50 15.71
C ASN A 909 10.84 4.97 17.10
N ILE A 910 9.58 4.55 17.33
CA ILE A 910 9.21 3.89 18.61
C ILE A 910 9.85 2.51 18.72
N LEU A 911 9.86 1.72 17.64
CA LEU A 911 10.55 0.40 17.63
C LEU A 911 12.06 0.56 17.85
N ARG A 912 12.68 1.57 17.23
CA ARG A 912 14.11 1.91 17.45
C ARG A 912 14.37 2.36 18.89
N ALA A 913 13.52 3.19 19.47
CA ALA A 913 13.63 3.63 20.86
C ALA A 913 13.50 2.46 21.86
N CYS A 914 12.66 1.47 21.59
CA CYS A 914 12.51 0.24 22.40
C CYS A 914 13.79 -0.63 22.44
N VAL A 915 14.78 -0.38 21.58
CA VAL A 915 16.11 -1.02 21.62
C VAL A 915 17.27 -0.01 21.77
N GLY A 916 16.98 1.23 22.18
CA GLY A 916 17.99 2.26 22.44
C GLY A 916 18.69 2.82 21.20
N LEU A 917 18.10 2.66 20.01
CA LEU A 917 18.55 3.34 18.80
C LEU A 917 17.85 4.71 18.67
N PRO A 918 18.58 5.77 18.29
CA PRO A 918 17.98 7.10 18.07
C PRO A 918 17.10 7.12 16.81
N PRO A 919 16.25 8.13 16.64
CA PRO A 919 15.52 8.37 15.39
C PRO A 919 16.46 8.51 14.20
N LEU A 920 16.01 8.11 13.00
CA LEU A 920 16.79 8.33 11.78
C LEU A 920 16.83 9.83 11.43
N SER A 921 18.04 10.37 11.26
CA SER A 921 18.27 11.78 10.96
C SER A 921 18.50 12.06 9.47
N HIS A 922 18.87 11.04 8.69
CA HIS A 922 19.25 11.10 7.27
C HIS A 922 20.34 12.14 6.92
N MET A 923 21.07 12.66 7.93
CA MET A 923 22.09 13.70 7.74
C MET A 923 23.36 13.18 7.05
N THR A 924 23.65 11.87 7.15
CA THR A 924 24.81 11.19 6.56
C THR A 924 26.14 11.95 6.68
N LEU A 925 26.46 12.42 7.90
CA LEU A 925 27.54 13.40 8.12
C LEU A 925 28.92 12.81 7.83
N GLU A 926 29.12 11.54 8.13
CA GLU A 926 30.24 10.66 7.75
C GLU A 926 30.53 10.60 6.24
N HIS A 927 29.57 10.96 5.38
CA HIS A 927 29.73 11.04 3.93
C HIS A 927 29.82 12.49 3.41
N ARG A 928 29.63 13.49 4.28
CA ARG A 928 29.66 14.92 3.94
C ARG A 928 30.84 15.67 4.56
N PHE A 929 31.45 15.10 5.61
CA PHE A 929 32.53 15.69 6.39
C PHE A 929 33.52 14.61 6.83
N GLU A 930 34.81 14.94 6.92
CA GLU A 930 35.86 14.07 7.48
C GLU A 930 35.76 14.00 9.02
N LEU A 931 34.70 13.38 9.53
CA LEU A 931 34.45 13.22 10.96
C LEU A 931 34.96 11.86 11.47
N PRO A 932 35.65 11.81 12.63
CA PRO A 932 36.00 10.56 13.31
C PRO A 932 34.76 9.97 13.99
N ILE A 933 33.90 9.32 13.20
CA ILE A 933 32.67 8.66 13.68
C ILE A 933 32.97 7.19 13.96
N GLY A 934 32.88 6.82 15.24
CA GLY A 934 33.18 5.48 15.75
C GLY A 934 34.65 5.33 16.16
N GLU A 935 34.88 4.92 17.41
CA GLU A 935 36.17 4.32 17.78
C GLU A 935 36.27 2.94 17.12
N SER A 936 37.03 2.86 16.03
CA SER A 936 37.46 1.56 15.50
C SER A 936 38.38 0.89 16.51
N GLN A 937 37.85 -0.08 17.28
CA GLN A 937 38.66 -1.00 18.10
C GLN A 937 39.42 -2.00 17.23
N SER A 938 40.22 -1.46 16.32
CA SER A 938 41.18 -2.13 15.45
C SER A 938 42.56 -1.47 15.53
N ASP A 939 42.90 -0.91 16.70
CA ASP A 939 44.26 -0.47 17.06
C ASP A 939 45.19 -1.68 17.35
N ALA A 940 45.03 -2.69 16.50
CA ALA A 940 45.76 -3.94 16.44
C ALA A 940 45.72 -4.43 14.98
N GLN A 941 46.81 -4.17 14.24
CA GLN A 941 47.07 -4.66 12.88
C GLN A 941 46.20 -4.08 11.74
N HIS A 942 46.58 -2.89 11.24
CA HIS A 942 47.11 -2.86 9.88
C HIS A 942 48.07 -1.69 9.61
N VAL A 943 49.37 -2.01 9.57
CA VAL A 943 50.40 -1.07 9.10
C VAL A 943 50.43 -1.06 7.57
N ALA A 944 50.62 0.13 7.00
CA ALA A 944 50.95 0.41 5.60
C ALA A 944 49.93 0.02 4.50
N LYS A 945 49.16 1.03 4.05
CA LYS A 945 49.10 1.40 2.62
C LYS A 945 48.68 2.86 2.39
N LYS A 946 49.50 3.82 2.82
CA LYS A 946 49.32 5.25 2.50
C LYS A 946 50.11 5.62 1.24
N ALA A 947 49.56 5.29 0.07
CA ALA A 947 50.20 5.50 -1.23
C ALA A 947 49.58 6.70 -1.97
N ARG A 948 50.15 7.89 -1.79
CA ARG A 948 49.91 9.02 -2.72
C ARG A 948 50.46 8.65 -4.09
N VAL A 949 49.61 8.68 -5.13
CA VAL A 949 50.08 8.69 -6.52
C VAL A 949 50.51 10.10 -6.87
N ASN A 950 51.81 10.29 -7.13
CA ASN A 950 52.32 11.53 -7.72
C ASN A 950 52.14 11.46 -9.25
N GLY A 951 51.16 12.18 -9.80
CA GLY A 951 51.13 12.53 -11.22
C GLY A 951 51.97 13.77 -11.47
N THR A 952 53.00 13.69 -12.31
CA THR A 952 53.94 14.79 -12.55
C THR A 952 53.48 15.75 -13.63
N ALA A 953 53.42 17.05 -13.32
CA ALA A 953 53.42 18.13 -14.29
C ALA A 953 54.33 19.28 -13.83
N ALA A 954 55.37 19.56 -14.63
CA ALA A 954 56.15 20.80 -14.59
C ALA A 954 55.72 21.64 -15.82
N SER A 955 55.88 22.97 -15.91
CA SER A 955 56.51 24.00 -15.06
C SER A 955 55.74 25.34 -15.26
N PHE A 956 55.96 26.42 -14.50
CA PHE A 956 56.98 27.46 -14.79
C PHE A 956 57.07 28.52 -13.66
N ALA A 957 58.23 29.21 -13.61
CA ALA A 957 58.54 30.58 -13.12
C ALA A 957 57.43 31.49 -12.51
N ASN A 958 57.70 32.44 -11.60
CA ASN A 958 58.92 32.99 -10.94
C ASN A 958 58.49 33.92 -9.76
N GLY A 959 59.42 34.42 -8.91
CA GLY A 959 59.18 35.72 -8.20
C GLY A 959 59.43 35.82 -6.68
N THR A 960 60.69 35.73 -6.26
CA THR A 960 61.37 36.51 -5.19
C THR A 960 60.61 37.44 -4.20
N THR A 961 60.96 37.26 -2.91
CA THR A 961 61.37 38.28 -1.88
C THR A 961 60.40 39.12 -1.01
N GLU A 962 60.61 38.95 0.32
CA GLU A 962 60.77 39.96 1.41
C GLU A 962 59.59 40.72 2.09
N LYS A 963 59.59 40.61 3.45
CA LYS A 963 59.37 41.67 4.50
C LYS A 963 57.97 42.34 4.63
N CYS A 964 57.57 42.92 5.77
CA CYS A 964 57.85 42.75 7.22
C CYS A 964 56.85 43.57 8.08
N ASN A 965 56.79 43.30 9.39
CA ASN A 965 56.11 44.08 10.46
C ASN A 965 54.56 44.06 10.40
N GLY A 966 53.78 44.29 11.46
CA GLY A 966 53.99 44.76 12.86
C GLY A 966 52.77 45.65 13.23
N VAL A 967 52.25 45.83 14.45
CA VAL A 967 52.77 45.92 15.85
C VAL A 967 51.51 45.68 16.76
N HIS A 968 51.48 44.87 17.83
CA HIS A 968 51.74 45.24 19.26
C HIS A 968 50.94 46.47 19.77
N ASN A 969 50.38 46.60 21.00
CA ASN A 969 50.45 45.93 22.32
C ASN A 969 49.05 45.94 22.99
N GLY A 970 48.74 45.32 24.14
CA GLY A 970 49.52 44.43 25.04
C GLY A 970 49.05 44.52 26.52
N ASP A 971 49.36 43.47 27.30
CA ASP A 971 49.52 43.42 28.79
C ASP A 971 48.32 43.66 29.76
N ALA A 972 48.23 43.02 30.96
CA ALA A 972 48.89 41.81 31.50
C ALA A 972 48.33 41.33 32.88
N HIS A 973 48.27 39.99 33.10
CA HIS A 973 48.56 39.24 34.37
C HIS A 973 47.67 39.43 35.65
N PRO A 974 47.83 38.64 36.76
CA PRO A 974 47.61 37.17 36.84
C PRO A 974 47.02 36.61 38.18
N SER A 975 46.54 35.36 38.21
CA SER A 975 46.48 34.36 39.34
C SER A 975 45.77 33.07 38.83
N GLU A 976 46.07 31.80 39.15
CA GLU A 976 46.42 31.05 40.40
C GLU A 976 45.25 30.97 41.41
N GLU A 977 44.77 29.84 41.95
CA GLU A 977 45.21 28.42 42.04
C GLU A 977 43.96 27.48 41.99
N VAL A 978 43.94 26.33 41.28
CA VAL A 978 44.26 24.92 41.71
C VAL A 978 43.15 24.15 42.49
N ALA A 979 43.13 22.81 42.27
CA ALA A 979 42.44 21.74 43.05
C ALA A 979 40.94 21.38 42.78
N SER A 980 40.73 20.58 41.73
CA SER A 980 40.03 19.27 41.74
C SER A 980 38.91 18.96 42.76
N ARG A 981 37.75 18.55 42.23
CA ARG A 981 37.20 17.22 42.53
C ARG A 981 36.36 16.67 41.39
#